data_AF-A0A969S545-F1
#
_entry.id   AF-A0A969S545-F1
#
_cell.length_a   1.000
_cell.length_b   1.000
_cell.length_c   1.000
_cell.angle_alpha   90.00
_cell.angle_beta   90.00
_cell.angle_gamma   90.00
#
_symmetry.space_group_name_H-M   'P 1'
#
loop_
_entity.id
_entity.type
_entity.pdbx_description
1 polymer ?
#
loop_
_entity_poly.entity_id
_entity_poly.type
_entity_poly.pdbx_seq_one_letter_code
_entity_poly.pdbx_strand_id
1 'polypeptide(L)'
;MESSTGFSSVGFVPPWNPTQSSSFPFNSPTDPLGLTPESLRQLPSSPVLPLLATQAIANSTTPVSRPGINGQSLTQSAAANALITASGVSLAASDLLLNPVKINFQPNSAPVPTGYSKDIGQAYSDSRGYGWVTQASLSSSTHTPIDLTPNTRDRNRAGIDQRLDTLIHMQFLSTVTNPTAVKTAAAWEYTVPNGQYSVTVSVGDQAPYDSQNLIRVEGVTAISAFQSSTTQEYKQATVVANVTDGRLTIDAIGGTNTKLNYVEFQSVVEGGDTTIPTASLSAANITAAGGSTHDFTVTYSDNSSINVSSIDAGDVQVSAPGGGLQAVTLVSVNNSSNGTPRTATYRIAAPGGSWDTADNGSYSVAVLNNQVSDTAANFVSAASLGSFTVAVPSSSISGEIEVENRDGVPFSDRLVFNRIGSVTSPPTNGVHNLATLRVKNTGSGPLQISGLSVTGPWELANTTTLPTAIASGSFLDLPVRFVATNGDLKSGTLTIQSNDSDEPNTVVQLAGFWQSVSEGGQEPSLDELKQVFGYTTQITSPGQALNRQGLVQAVGEEELSAYWQRADASKPVTVRQLTAYHTQGNTATVSWHVKNSNTTNGIVTHAGIDGQSILPRKNGSTTAPAEGTFNPTSTFGFKVDGEWKIMNKVFHLHPEGGDK
;
A
#
# COMPACT_ATOMS: atom_id res chain seq x y z
N MET A 1 21.37 71.60 27.67
CA MET A 1 20.98 71.50 26.25
C MET A 1 21.02 70.02 25.90
N GLU A 2 19.99 69.29 26.32
CA GLU A 2 19.88 67.85 26.11
C GLU A 2 19.16 67.63 24.79
N SER A 3 19.87 67.14 23.76
CA SER A 3 19.25 66.74 22.50
C SER A 3 18.67 65.33 22.67
N SER A 4 17.34 65.26 22.77
CA SER A 4 16.53 64.05 22.76
C SER A 4 16.71 63.27 21.44
N THR A 5 17.40 62.14 21.47
CA THR A 5 17.32 61.12 20.42
C THR A 5 16.35 60.05 20.89
N GLY A 6 15.09 60.13 20.44
CA GLY A 6 14.03 59.17 20.78
C GLY A 6 14.29 57.77 20.22
N PHE A 7 13.80 56.75 20.92
CA PHE A 7 13.91 55.36 20.52
C PHE A 7 12.70 54.97 19.63
N SER A 8 12.99 54.39 18.47
CA SER A 8 12.00 53.78 17.57
C SER A 8 12.46 52.35 17.29
N SER A 9 11.72 51.34 17.74
CA SER A 9 12.03 49.94 17.39
C SER A 9 11.17 49.47 16.21
N VAL A 10 11.80 48.75 15.29
CA VAL A 10 11.17 48.22 14.06
C VAL A 10 11.26 46.70 14.11
N GLY A 11 10.11 46.02 14.05
CA GLY A 11 10.02 44.56 13.98
C GLY A 11 9.77 44.09 12.55
N PHE A 12 10.39 42.96 12.17
CA PHE A 12 10.07 42.26 10.93
C PHE A 12 9.04 41.16 11.22
N VAL A 13 7.93 41.19 10.50
CA VAL A 13 6.87 40.17 10.57
C VAL A 13 6.82 39.46 9.22
N PRO A 14 7.02 38.14 9.13
CA PRO A 14 6.80 37.42 7.89
C PRO A 14 5.31 37.47 7.50
N PRO A 15 4.97 37.40 6.20
CA PRO A 15 3.57 37.38 5.77
C PRO A 15 2.88 36.10 6.24
N TRP A 16 1.89 36.24 7.13
CA TRP A 16 0.93 35.21 7.47
C TRP A 16 0.06 34.87 6.25
N ASN A 17 -0.01 33.59 5.90
CA ASN A 17 -0.81 33.07 4.78
C ASN A 17 -1.99 32.25 5.32
N PRO A 18 -3.22 32.78 5.36
CA PRO A 18 -4.38 32.07 5.92
C PRO A 18 -5.00 30.97 5.05
N THR A 19 -4.49 30.65 3.87
CA THR A 19 -5.19 29.68 3.00
C THR A 19 -4.24 28.82 2.18
N GLN A 20 -3.92 27.64 2.70
CA GLN A 20 -3.75 26.43 1.90
C GLN A 20 -4.43 25.26 2.60
N SER A 21 -5.75 25.18 2.51
CA SER A 21 -6.43 23.89 2.41
C SER A 21 -6.65 23.63 0.92
N SER A 22 -5.97 22.63 0.38
CA SER A 22 -6.20 22.15 -0.97
C SER A 22 -7.49 21.36 -1.01
N SER A 23 -8.59 22.03 -1.38
CA SER A 23 -9.79 21.37 -1.89
C SER A 23 -10.10 21.92 -3.28
N PHE A 24 -9.89 21.08 -4.28
CA PHE A 24 -10.28 21.32 -5.67
C PHE A 24 -11.82 21.29 -5.78
N PRO A 25 -12.48 22.31 -6.37
CA PRO A 25 -13.83 22.13 -6.87
C PRO A 25 -13.78 21.62 -8.31
N PHE A 26 -14.28 20.40 -8.53
CA PHE A 26 -14.65 19.91 -9.85
C PHE A 26 -15.83 20.75 -10.39
N ASN A 27 -15.60 21.46 -11.49
CA ASN A 27 -16.67 21.94 -12.35
C ASN A 27 -17.25 20.75 -13.12
N SER A 28 -18.52 20.42 -12.86
CA SER A 28 -19.34 19.55 -13.70
C SER A 28 -20.10 20.41 -14.73
N PRO A 29 -20.01 20.12 -16.04
CA PRO A 29 -20.96 20.61 -17.01
C PRO A 29 -22.16 19.66 -17.12
N THR A 30 -23.34 20.28 -17.01
CA THR A 30 -24.67 19.89 -17.50
C THR A 30 -24.76 18.68 -18.45
N ASP A 31 -25.60 17.70 -18.09
CA ASP A 31 -26.23 16.74 -19.01
C ASP A 31 -27.74 16.99 -19.02
N PRO A 32 -28.41 17.23 -20.17
CA PRO A 32 -29.83 17.54 -20.19
C PRO A 32 -30.63 16.47 -20.93
N LEU A 33 -31.08 15.39 -20.27
CA LEU A 33 -32.24 14.56 -20.64
C LEU A 33 -32.69 13.80 -19.36
N GLY A 34 -33.77 14.06 -18.64
CA GLY A 34 -35.10 14.51 -19.01
C GLY A 34 -36.03 13.32 -19.32
N LEU A 35 -36.53 12.58 -18.31
CA LEU A 35 -37.81 11.83 -18.34
C LEU A 35 -38.25 11.37 -16.92
N THR A 36 -39.55 11.52 -16.64
CA THR A 36 -40.30 11.36 -15.37
C THR A 36 -40.93 9.96 -15.17
N PRO A 37 -41.45 9.62 -13.97
CA PRO A 37 -41.95 8.28 -13.62
C PRO A 37 -43.47 8.10 -13.88
N GLU A 38 -43.93 6.89 -14.25
CA GLU A 38 -45.06 6.13 -13.66
C GLU A 38 -45.50 4.93 -14.56
N SER A 39 -45.75 3.77 -13.93
CA SER A 39 -46.91 2.86 -14.12
C SER A 39 -46.60 1.34 -14.16
N LEU A 40 -47.27 0.65 -13.22
CA LEU A 40 -47.22 -0.76 -12.84
C LEU A 40 -48.21 -1.63 -13.63
N ARG A 41 -47.95 -2.97 -13.59
CA ARG A 41 -48.79 -4.18 -13.84
C ARG A 41 -48.44 -4.94 -15.15
N GLN A 42 -48.27 -6.27 -15.22
CA GLN A 42 -48.37 -7.39 -14.27
C GLN A 42 -47.97 -8.74 -14.98
N LEU A 43 -46.94 -9.46 -14.46
CA LEU A 43 -46.71 -10.93 -14.33
C LEU A 43 -46.57 -11.86 -15.59
N PRO A 44 -45.97 -13.10 -15.49
CA PRO A 44 -45.58 -13.89 -14.30
C PRO A 44 -44.19 -14.60 -14.25
N SER A 45 -43.77 -14.83 -13.00
CA SER A 45 -42.90 -15.86 -12.37
C SER A 45 -42.14 -16.95 -13.17
N SER A 46 -40.86 -17.12 -12.82
CA SER A 46 -40.19 -18.42 -12.67
C SER A 46 -39.11 -18.37 -11.56
N PRO A 47 -38.79 -19.50 -10.90
CA PRO A 47 -38.49 -19.53 -9.47
C PRO A 47 -37.00 -19.51 -9.12
N VAL A 48 -36.74 -18.91 -7.95
CA VAL A 48 -35.51 -19.03 -7.17
C VAL A 48 -35.49 -20.39 -6.46
N LEU A 49 -34.39 -21.13 -6.59
CA LEU A 49 -34.07 -22.27 -5.72
C LEU A 49 -33.02 -21.85 -4.69
N PRO A 50 -33.21 -22.11 -3.38
CA PRO A 50 -32.20 -21.88 -2.36
C PRO A 50 -31.24 -23.08 -2.29
N LEU A 51 -29.94 -22.79 -2.33
CA LEU A 51 -28.87 -23.76 -2.10
C LEU A 51 -28.63 -23.88 -0.59
N LEU A 52 -29.34 -24.81 0.06
CA LEU A 52 -28.99 -25.32 1.39
C LEU A 52 -29.30 -26.82 1.41
N ALA A 53 -28.23 -27.62 1.55
CA ALA A 53 -28.16 -28.99 2.08
C ALA A 53 -27.38 -29.95 1.16
N THR A 54 -26.09 -30.14 1.46
CA THR A 54 -25.44 -31.47 1.42
C THR A 54 -24.18 -31.44 2.28
N GLN A 55 -24.37 -31.52 3.60
CA GLN A 55 -23.45 -32.29 4.44
C GLN A 55 -24.01 -33.70 4.58
N ALA A 56 -23.09 -34.66 4.66
CA ALA A 56 -23.26 -36.08 5.02
C ALA A 56 -23.93 -36.99 4.00
N ILE A 57 -23.13 -37.76 3.24
CA ILE A 57 -23.22 -39.23 3.23
C ILE A 57 -21.81 -39.81 3.06
N ALA A 58 -21.19 -40.19 4.18
CA ALA A 58 -20.18 -41.25 4.20
C ALA A 58 -20.84 -42.51 4.76
N ASN A 59 -20.60 -43.65 4.10
CA ASN A 59 -20.89 -45.03 4.51
C ASN A 59 -22.36 -45.41 4.83
N SER A 60 -23.04 -46.01 3.85
CA SER A 60 -24.05 -47.06 4.10
C SER A 60 -24.22 -47.96 2.87
N THR A 61 -23.85 -49.23 3.03
CA THR A 61 -24.16 -50.32 2.10
C THR A 61 -25.60 -50.77 2.30
N THR A 62 -26.57 -50.14 1.64
CA THR A 62 -27.89 -50.74 1.34
C THR A 62 -28.49 -50.12 0.07
N PRO A 63 -29.06 -50.93 -0.86
CA PRO A 63 -29.70 -50.39 -2.06
C PRO A 63 -31.11 -49.89 -1.71
N VAL A 64 -31.33 -48.58 -1.80
CA VAL A 64 -32.67 -47.97 -1.71
C VAL A 64 -33.20 -47.78 -3.13
N SER A 65 -34.20 -48.56 -3.51
CA SER A 65 -35.01 -48.31 -4.70
C SER A 65 -36.07 -47.25 -4.38
N ARG A 66 -36.13 -46.19 -5.20
CA ARG A 66 -37.28 -45.28 -5.27
C ARG A 66 -37.86 -45.33 -6.69
N PRO A 67 -39.20 -45.35 -6.85
CA PRO A 67 -39.82 -45.61 -8.15
C PRO A 67 -39.82 -44.37 -9.03
N GLY A 68 -39.48 -44.55 -10.31
CA GLY A 68 -39.87 -43.61 -11.37
C GLY A 68 -38.77 -42.79 -12.02
N ILE A 69 -37.66 -43.41 -12.47
CA ILE A 69 -36.91 -42.97 -13.66
C ILE A 69 -36.45 -44.26 -14.37
N ASN A 70 -36.76 -44.38 -15.65
CA ASN A 70 -36.28 -45.48 -16.50
C ASN A 70 -34.75 -45.54 -16.43
N GLY A 71 -34.24 -46.71 -16.04
CA GLY A 71 -32.85 -46.90 -15.65
C GLY A 71 -31.85 -46.56 -16.74
N GLN A 72 -30.90 -45.70 -16.39
CA GLN A 72 -29.50 -45.96 -16.69
C GLN A 72 -28.71 -45.79 -15.40
N SER A 73 -28.26 -46.91 -14.85
CA SER A 73 -27.22 -46.92 -13.83
C SER A 73 -25.98 -46.34 -14.49
N LEU A 74 -25.56 -45.13 -14.11
CA LEU A 74 -24.24 -44.64 -14.51
C LEU A 74 -23.22 -45.60 -13.89
N THR A 75 -22.59 -46.40 -14.74
CA THR A 75 -21.49 -47.26 -14.32
C THR A 75 -20.37 -46.37 -13.77
N GLN A 76 -19.57 -46.93 -12.87
CA GLN A 76 -18.48 -46.27 -12.12
C GLN A 76 -17.54 -45.41 -12.98
N SER A 77 -17.53 -45.61 -14.31
CA SER A 77 -16.83 -44.83 -15.34
C SER A 77 -17.29 -43.37 -15.48
N ALA A 78 -18.59 -43.07 -15.37
CA ALA A 78 -19.08 -41.70 -15.63
C ALA A 78 -18.75 -40.72 -14.49
N ALA A 79 -18.73 -41.21 -13.25
CA ALA A 79 -18.33 -40.42 -12.08
C ALA A 79 -16.80 -40.20 -12.02
N ALA A 80 -16.01 -41.18 -12.45
CA ALA A 80 -14.57 -41.02 -12.61
C ALA A 80 -14.24 -39.97 -13.68
N ASN A 81 -14.90 -40.01 -14.84
CA ASN A 81 -14.69 -39.03 -15.92
C ASN A 81 -15.06 -37.60 -15.50
N ALA A 82 -16.13 -37.42 -14.71
CA ALA A 82 -16.55 -36.10 -14.23
C ALA A 82 -15.56 -35.47 -13.23
N LEU A 83 -14.89 -36.28 -12.40
CA LEU A 83 -13.89 -35.81 -11.43
C LEU A 83 -12.56 -35.44 -12.10
N ILE A 84 -12.18 -36.22 -13.13
CA ILE A 84 -10.95 -36.05 -13.91
C ILE A 84 -10.95 -34.76 -14.75
N THR A 85 -12.10 -34.37 -15.29
CA THR A 85 -12.23 -33.17 -16.14
C THR A 85 -12.02 -31.86 -15.33
N ALA A 86 -12.17 -31.92 -14.00
CA ALA A 86 -11.99 -30.77 -13.11
C ALA A 86 -10.53 -30.53 -12.70
N SER A 87 -9.62 -31.50 -12.90
CA SER A 87 -8.21 -31.43 -12.47
C SER A 87 -7.22 -30.97 -13.56
N GLY A 88 -7.71 -30.53 -14.73
CA GLY A 88 -6.84 -30.07 -15.83
C GLY A 88 -5.94 -31.14 -16.48
N VAL A 89 -6.08 -32.40 -16.07
CA VAL A 89 -5.37 -33.53 -16.67
C VAL A 89 -6.01 -33.84 -18.02
N SER A 90 -5.20 -33.96 -19.08
CA SER A 90 -5.67 -34.44 -20.39
C SER A 90 -6.45 -35.75 -20.20
N LEU A 91 -7.68 -35.82 -20.76
CA LEU A 91 -8.53 -37.02 -20.72
C LEU A 91 -7.79 -38.32 -21.11
N ALA A 92 -6.75 -38.21 -21.94
CA ALA A 92 -5.90 -39.34 -22.34
C ALA A 92 -4.87 -39.77 -21.26
N ALA A 93 -4.34 -38.84 -20.47
CA ALA A 93 -3.41 -39.17 -19.38
C ALA A 93 -4.14 -39.82 -18.20
N SER A 94 -5.40 -39.42 -17.99
CA SER A 94 -6.25 -39.96 -16.93
C SER A 94 -6.77 -41.38 -17.22
N ASP A 95 -6.96 -41.75 -18.49
CA ASP A 95 -7.26 -43.13 -18.88
C ASP A 95 -6.04 -44.04 -18.61
N LEU A 96 -4.83 -43.55 -18.92
CA LEU A 96 -3.56 -44.26 -18.67
C LEU A 96 -3.15 -44.36 -17.19
N LEU A 97 -3.82 -43.63 -16.29
CA LEU A 97 -3.64 -43.73 -14.84
C LEU A 97 -4.43 -44.90 -14.23
N LEU A 98 -5.59 -45.23 -14.81
CA LEU A 98 -6.50 -46.28 -14.32
C LEU A 98 -6.42 -47.57 -15.16
N ASN A 99 -5.99 -47.46 -16.42
CA ASN A 99 -5.85 -48.57 -17.36
C ASN A 99 -4.41 -48.63 -17.92
N PRO A 100 -3.52 -49.50 -17.38
CA PRO A 100 -2.18 -49.66 -17.94
C PRO A 100 -2.27 -50.17 -19.37
N VAL A 101 -1.50 -49.59 -20.28
CA VAL A 101 -1.34 -50.11 -21.64
C VAL A 101 -0.46 -51.35 -21.57
N LYS A 102 -0.96 -52.47 -22.08
CA LYS A 102 -0.25 -53.74 -22.14
C LYS A 102 -0.19 -54.24 -23.58
N ILE A 103 0.99 -54.24 -24.17
CA ILE A 103 1.22 -54.67 -25.56
C ILE A 103 2.07 -55.93 -25.57
N ASN A 104 1.58 -56.96 -26.26
CA ASN A 104 2.32 -58.18 -26.52
C ASN A 104 2.77 -58.24 -27.98
N PHE A 105 4.05 -58.49 -28.22
CA PHE A 105 4.62 -58.53 -29.57
C PHE A 105 4.60 -59.96 -30.12
N GLN A 106 3.80 -60.19 -31.16
CA GLN A 106 3.49 -61.56 -31.61
C GLN A 106 3.07 -61.63 -33.08
N PRO A 107 3.20 -62.79 -33.76
CA PRO A 107 2.59 -63.00 -35.07
C PRO A 107 1.07 -62.89 -35.01
N ASN A 108 0.44 -62.48 -36.12
CA ASN A 108 -1.01 -62.29 -36.19
C ASN A 108 -1.83 -63.56 -35.87
N SER A 109 -1.25 -64.74 -36.13
CA SER A 109 -1.85 -66.05 -35.90
C SER A 109 -1.69 -66.58 -34.47
N ALA A 110 -0.81 -65.98 -33.65
CA ALA A 110 -0.56 -66.44 -32.29
C ALA A 110 -1.73 -66.07 -31.35
N PRO A 111 -2.02 -66.86 -30.30
CA PRO A 111 -2.99 -66.49 -29.26
C PRO A 111 -2.61 -65.17 -28.59
N VAL A 112 -3.59 -64.31 -28.30
CA VAL A 112 -3.36 -63.05 -27.57
C VAL A 112 -3.41 -63.32 -26.07
N PRO A 113 -2.36 -63.00 -25.29
CA PRO A 113 -2.39 -63.14 -23.84
C PRO A 113 -3.53 -62.34 -23.21
N THR A 114 -4.19 -62.92 -22.21
CA THR A 114 -5.31 -62.27 -21.50
C THR A 114 -4.89 -60.90 -20.96
N GLY A 115 -5.64 -59.84 -21.30
CA GLY A 115 -5.39 -58.48 -20.84
C GLY A 115 -4.35 -57.69 -21.65
N TYR A 116 -3.82 -58.25 -22.75
CA TYR A 116 -2.90 -57.57 -23.65
C TYR A 116 -3.56 -57.27 -24.99
N SER A 117 -3.15 -56.16 -25.60
CA SER A 117 -3.34 -55.92 -27.02
C SER A 117 -2.16 -56.50 -27.80
N LYS A 118 -2.42 -57.13 -28.96
CA LYS A 118 -1.33 -57.60 -29.82
C LYS A 118 -0.77 -56.47 -30.67
N ASP A 119 0.56 -56.42 -30.80
CA ASP A 119 1.26 -55.72 -31.87
C ASP A 119 1.94 -56.76 -32.76
N ILE A 120 1.56 -56.76 -34.04
CA ILE A 120 2.05 -57.75 -35.02
C ILE A 120 3.28 -57.27 -35.79
N GLY A 121 3.88 -56.13 -35.42
CA GLY A 121 5.05 -55.56 -36.09
C GLY A 121 4.71 -54.49 -37.13
N GLN A 122 3.48 -53.97 -37.17
CA GLN A 122 3.09 -52.98 -38.18
C GLN A 122 3.77 -51.62 -37.95
N ALA A 123 4.06 -50.92 -39.04
CA ALA A 123 4.62 -49.57 -39.01
C ALA A 123 3.76 -48.60 -38.16
N TYR A 124 4.42 -47.62 -37.55
CA TYR A 124 3.72 -46.55 -36.82
C TYR A 124 2.79 -45.78 -37.75
N SER A 125 1.60 -45.43 -37.26
CA SER A 125 0.65 -44.56 -37.95
C SER A 125 -0.20 -43.82 -36.94
N ASP A 126 -0.50 -42.55 -37.21
CA ASP A 126 -1.32 -41.72 -36.32
C ASP A 126 -2.72 -42.31 -36.05
N SER A 127 -3.28 -43.06 -37.00
CA SER A 127 -4.58 -43.72 -36.85
C SER A 127 -4.59 -44.86 -35.83
N ARG A 128 -3.45 -45.55 -35.66
CA ARG A 128 -3.26 -46.60 -34.64
C ARG A 128 -2.75 -46.01 -33.34
N GLY A 129 -2.06 -44.88 -33.41
CA GLY A 129 -1.40 -44.24 -32.27
C GLY A 129 -0.11 -44.93 -31.81
N TYR A 130 0.29 -46.07 -32.40
CA TYR A 130 1.52 -46.77 -32.06
C TYR A 130 2.05 -47.61 -33.23
N GLY A 131 3.30 -48.07 -33.11
CA GLY A 131 3.93 -48.99 -34.05
C GLY A 131 5.42 -48.74 -34.22
N TRP A 132 5.98 -49.30 -35.29
CA TRP A 132 7.42 -49.35 -35.50
C TRP A 132 7.94 -48.24 -36.41
N VAL A 133 9.09 -47.67 -36.05
CA VAL A 133 9.86 -46.69 -36.81
C VAL A 133 11.32 -47.13 -36.97
N THR A 134 12.04 -46.58 -37.94
CA THR A 134 13.47 -46.86 -38.08
C THR A 134 14.25 -46.31 -36.88
N GLN A 135 15.15 -47.09 -36.29
CA GLN A 135 15.95 -46.62 -35.15
C GLN A 135 16.83 -45.41 -35.52
N ALA A 136 17.28 -45.32 -36.78
CA ALA A 136 18.10 -44.21 -37.26
C ALA A 136 17.34 -42.87 -37.28
N SER A 137 16.02 -42.89 -37.49
CA SER A 137 15.22 -41.66 -37.58
C SER A 137 14.98 -40.98 -36.23
N LEU A 138 15.26 -41.65 -35.10
CA LEU A 138 15.15 -41.08 -33.74
C LEU A 138 16.06 -39.87 -33.50
N SER A 139 17.07 -39.67 -34.35
CA SER A 139 17.95 -38.50 -34.30
C SER A 139 17.38 -37.26 -35.01
N SER A 140 16.19 -37.36 -35.59
CA SER A 140 15.53 -36.30 -36.35
C SER A 140 14.13 -36.01 -35.79
N SER A 141 13.57 -34.86 -36.11
CA SER A 141 12.20 -34.50 -35.72
C SER A 141 11.10 -35.27 -36.48
N THR A 142 11.45 -36.14 -37.43
CA THR A 142 10.48 -36.91 -38.23
C THR A 142 10.88 -38.38 -38.25
N HIS A 143 10.15 -39.21 -37.52
CA HIS A 143 10.43 -40.63 -37.42
C HIS A 143 9.83 -41.39 -38.60
N THR A 144 10.64 -42.20 -39.29
CA THR A 144 10.25 -42.93 -40.49
C THR A 144 9.60 -44.26 -40.11
N PRO A 145 8.31 -44.50 -40.42
CA PRO A 145 7.64 -45.76 -40.11
C PRO A 145 8.27 -46.96 -40.86
N ILE A 146 8.31 -48.13 -40.21
CA ILE A 146 8.83 -49.37 -40.80
C ILE A 146 7.97 -50.57 -40.44
N ASP A 147 7.68 -51.45 -41.39
CA ASP A 147 6.95 -52.70 -41.15
C ASP A 147 7.93 -53.80 -40.72
N LEU A 148 7.75 -54.33 -39.50
CA LEU A 148 8.46 -55.45 -38.91
C LEU A 148 7.58 -56.70 -38.77
N THR A 149 6.45 -56.80 -39.46
CA THR A 149 5.60 -58.00 -39.41
C THR A 149 6.36 -59.30 -39.70
N PRO A 150 7.36 -59.34 -40.62
CA PRO A 150 8.17 -60.54 -40.85
C PRO A 150 9.14 -60.90 -39.71
N ASN A 151 9.33 -60.01 -38.72
CA ASN A 151 10.26 -60.18 -37.61
C ASN A 151 9.59 -60.70 -36.32
N THR A 152 8.27 -60.88 -36.31
CA THR A 152 7.56 -61.49 -35.19
C THR A 152 7.74 -63.01 -35.15
N ARG A 153 7.80 -63.61 -33.96
CA ARG A 153 7.94 -65.06 -33.78
C ARG A 153 7.02 -65.54 -32.67
N ASP A 154 6.50 -66.75 -32.86
CA ASP A 154 5.86 -67.56 -31.84
C ASP A 154 6.65 -68.87 -31.78
N ARG A 155 7.19 -69.21 -30.61
CA ARG A 155 7.95 -70.45 -30.44
C ARG A 155 7.02 -71.64 -30.20
N ASN A 156 5.76 -71.40 -29.85
CA ASN A 156 4.72 -72.39 -29.59
C ASN A 156 5.20 -73.49 -28.61
N ARG A 157 5.84 -73.07 -27.50
CA ARG A 157 6.39 -73.98 -26.47
C ARG A 157 5.33 -74.27 -25.42
N ALA A 158 5.10 -75.56 -25.19
CA ALA A 158 4.18 -76.01 -24.15
C ALA A 158 4.67 -75.57 -22.75
N GLY A 159 3.78 -74.97 -21.96
CA GLY A 159 4.04 -74.60 -20.56
C GLY A 159 4.81 -73.29 -20.36
N ILE A 160 5.13 -72.56 -21.43
CA ILE A 160 5.70 -71.21 -21.36
C ILE A 160 4.56 -70.19 -21.45
N ASP A 161 4.65 -69.13 -20.66
CA ASP A 161 3.72 -68.00 -20.74
C ASP A 161 3.74 -67.44 -22.17
N GLN A 162 2.58 -67.31 -22.80
CA GLN A 162 2.45 -66.80 -24.17
C GLN A 162 3.12 -65.42 -24.35
N ARG A 163 3.19 -64.61 -23.29
CA ARG A 163 3.88 -63.31 -23.29
C ARG A 163 5.38 -63.41 -23.41
N LEU A 164 5.98 -64.54 -23.04
CA LEU A 164 7.41 -64.81 -23.17
C LEU A 164 7.71 -65.69 -24.39
N ASP A 165 6.75 -66.50 -24.81
CA ASP A 165 6.86 -67.42 -25.95
C ASP A 165 6.76 -66.71 -27.31
N THR A 166 6.24 -65.48 -27.30
CA THR A 166 6.17 -64.60 -28.46
C THR A 166 7.17 -63.45 -28.34
N LEU A 167 7.68 -63.00 -29.49
CA LEU A 167 8.64 -61.90 -29.57
C LEU A 167 8.62 -61.21 -30.92
N ILE A 168 9.31 -60.08 -30.98
CA ILE A 168 9.70 -59.42 -32.22
C ILE A 168 11.17 -59.01 -32.18
N HIS A 169 11.88 -59.22 -33.29
CA HIS A 169 13.24 -58.74 -33.46
C HIS A 169 13.26 -57.24 -33.78
N MET A 170 13.77 -56.43 -32.84
CA MET A 170 14.03 -54.99 -33.06
C MET A 170 15.26 -54.77 -33.94
N GLN A 171 16.17 -55.73 -33.93
CA GLN A 171 17.37 -55.78 -34.75
C GLN A 171 17.50 -57.22 -35.25
N PHE A 172 17.61 -57.43 -36.56
CA PHE A 172 17.84 -58.77 -37.10
C PHE A 172 19.30 -58.88 -37.55
N LEU A 173 19.96 -59.99 -37.20
CA LEU A 173 21.37 -60.18 -37.56
C LEU A 173 21.57 -60.18 -39.08
N SER A 174 22.47 -59.31 -39.56
CA SER A 174 22.78 -59.20 -40.99
C SER A 174 23.38 -60.48 -41.56
N THR A 175 24.05 -61.27 -40.71
CA THR A 175 24.69 -62.55 -41.00
C THR A 175 23.72 -63.72 -41.17
N VAL A 176 22.45 -63.58 -40.77
CA VAL A 176 21.44 -64.63 -40.93
C VAL A 176 20.80 -64.52 -42.31
N THR A 177 20.79 -65.63 -43.05
CA THR A 177 20.14 -65.75 -44.36
C THR A 177 18.64 -65.96 -44.17
N ASN A 178 17.90 -64.86 -44.05
CA ASN A 178 16.44 -64.85 -44.09
C ASN A 178 15.99 -63.76 -45.09
N PRO A 179 15.45 -64.14 -46.27
CA PRO A 179 15.11 -63.18 -47.32
C PRO A 179 13.88 -62.33 -46.98
N THR A 180 13.07 -62.74 -46.00
CA THR A 180 11.86 -62.04 -45.57
C THR A 180 12.09 -61.17 -44.34
N ALA A 181 13.18 -61.39 -43.58
CA ALA A 181 13.45 -60.63 -42.37
C ALA A 181 13.88 -59.20 -42.68
N VAL A 182 13.38 -58.27 -41.88
CA VAL A 182 13.76 -56.86 -41.95
C VAL A 182 15.01 -56.65 -41.12
N LYS A 183 16.12 -56.31 -41.79
CA LYS A 183 17.45 -56.15 -41.17
C LYS A 183 17.74 -54.73 -40.68
N THR A 184 16.90 -53.77 -41.05
CA THR A 184 16.99 -52.40 -40.54
C THR A 184 16.62 -52.38 -39.06
N ALA A 185 17.50 -51.83 -38.22
CA ALA A 185 17.22 -51.65 -36.80
C ALA A 185 16.02 -50.72 -36.60
N ALA A 186 15.15 -51.06 -35.67
CA ALA A 186 13.90 -50.36 -35.44
C ALA A 186 13.69 -49.99 -33.97
N ALA A 187 12.83 -49.01 -33.75
CA ALA A 187 12.32 -48.59 -32.46
C ALA A 187 10.78 -48.65 -32.48
N TRP A 188 10.18 -48.75 -31.31
CA TRP A 188 8.74 -48.79 -31.15
C TRP A 188 8.25 -47.52 -30.48
N GLU A 189 7.16 -46.95 -30.98
CA GLU A 189 6.56 -45.72 -30.45
C GLU A 189 5.10 -45.92 -30.08
N TYR A 190 4.65 -45.20 -29.06
CA TYR A 190 3.26 -45.08 -28.66
C TYR A 190 2.91 -43.63 -28.33
N THR A 191 1.82 -43.13 -28.91
CA THR A 191 1.34 -41.76 -28.72
C THR A 191 0.72 -41.61 -27.34
N VAL A 192 1.32 -40.79 -26.51
CA VAL A 192 0.87 -40.52 -25.14
C VAL A 192 1.03 -39.03 -24.84
N PRO A 193 0.24 -38.44 -23.91
CA PRO A 193 0.52 -37.10 -23.44
C PRO A 193 1.92 -36.99 -22.83
N ASN A 194 2.53 -35.80 -22.93
CA ASN A 194 3.76 -35.50 -22.19
C ASN A 194 3.57 -35.74 -20.70
N GLY A 195 4.56 -36.34 -20.05
CA GLY A 195 4.48 -36.73 -18.66
C GLY A 195 5.43 -37.87 -18.32
N GLN A 196 5.43 -38.26 -17.05
CA GLN A 196 6.26 -39.35 -16.56
C GLN A 196 5.50 -40.67 -16.64
N TYR A 197 6.16 -41.76 -17.02
CA TYR A 197 5.56 -43.08 -17.19
C TYR A 197 6.39 -44.15 -16.48
N SER A 198 5.72 -45.09 -15.82
CA SER A 198 6.33 -46.32 -15.31
C SER A 198 6.20 -47.37 -16.39
N VAL A 199 7.33 -47.84 -16.92
CA VAL A 199 7.41 -48.68 -18.12
C VAL A 199 8.15 -49.96 -17.79
N THR A 200 7.44 -51.08 -17.95
CA THR A 200 7.94 -52.43 -17.78
C THR A 200 8.12 -53.09 -19.15
N VAL A 201 9.30 -53.60 -19.42
CA VAL A 201 9.64 -54.30 -20.67
C VAL A 201 10.17 -55.69 -20.38
N SER A 202 9.92 -56.64 -21.28
CA SER A 202 10.54 -57.97 -21.24
C SER A 202 11.26 -58.27 -22.54
N VAL A 203 12.46 -58.82 -22.44
CA VAL A 203 13.26 -59.31 -23.57
C VAL A 203 13.74 -60.73 -23.34
N GLY A 204 14.09 -61.41 -24.42
CA GLY A 204 14.68 -62.75 -24.38
C GLY A 204 14.01 -63.74 -25.32
N ASP A 205 14.61 -64.91 -25.43
CA ASP A 205 14.20 -66.01 -26.30
C ASP A 205 14.89 -67.30 -25.84
N GLN A 206 14.39 -68.43 -26.30
CA GLN A 206 15.09 -69.71 -26.15
C GLN A 206 16.39 -69.77 -26.96
N ALA A 207 17.13 -70.87 -26.84
CA ALA A 207 18.32 -71.16 -27.65
C ALA A 207 18.06 -70.87 -29.15
N PRO A 208 19.01 -70.25 -29.88
CA PRO A 208 20.46 -70.32 -29.67
C PRO A 208 21.13 -69.22 -28.80
N TYR A 209 20.40 -68.40 -28.03
CA TYR A 209 20.98 -67.37 -27.13
C TYR A 209 21.99 -66.41 -27.79
N ASP A 210 21.69 -66.08 -29.04
CA ASP A 210 22.50 -65.31 -29.99
C ASP A 210 22.24 -63.80 -29.93
N SER A 211 21.80 -63.30 -28.78
CA SER A 211 21.32 -61.92 -28.60
C SER A 211 22.01 -61.25 -27.42
N GLN A 212 22.39 -59.99 -27.60
CA GLN A 212 22.71 -59.07 -26.51
C GLN A 212 21.57 -58.05 -26.44
N ASN A 213 20.53 -58.39 -25.67
CA ASN A 213 19.32 -57.59 -25.57
C ASN A 213 19.61 -56.30 -24.80
N LEU A 214 19.30 -55.17 -25.42
CA LEU A 214 19.34 -53.86 -24.79
C LEU A 214 18.03 -53.13 -25.09
N ILE A 215 17.45 -52.49 -24.07
CA ILE A 215 16.27 -51.64 -24.19
C ILE A 215 16.52 -50.32 -23.46
N ARG A 216 16.20 -49.22 -24.16
CA ARG A 216 16.06 -47.88 -23.56
C ARG A 216 14.64 -47.37 -23.79
N VAL A 217 14.11 -46.66 -22.79
CA VAL A 217 12.79 -46.03 -22.80
C VAL A 217 13.01 -44.54 -22.59
N GLU A 218 12.62 -43.69 -23.53
CA GLU A 218 12.96 -42.24 -23.50
C GLU A 218 14.47 -41.98 -23.26
N GLY A 219 15.33 -42.84 -23.81
CA GLY A 219 16.78 -42.80 -23.57
C GLY A 219 17.26 -43.35 -22.22
N VAL A 220 16.36 -43.68 -21.29
CA VAL A 220 16.69 -44.33 -20.00
C VAL A 220 16.89 -45.83 -20.21
N THR A 221 18.09 -46.35 -19.90
CA THR A 221 18.40 -47.78 -20.04
C THR A 221 17.63 -48.64 -19.05
N ALA A 222 16.70 -49.46 -19.55
CA ALA A 222 15.93 -50.44 -18.77
C ALA A 222 16.64 -51.79 -18.68
N ILE A 223 17.17 -52.27 -19.81
CA ILE A 223 17.92 -53.53 -19.88
C ILE A 223 19.22 -53.26 -20.62
N SER A 224 20.35 -53.62 -20.01
CA SER A 224 21.69 -53.44 -20.58
C SER A 224 22.33 -54.78 -20.89
N ALA A 225 22.60 -55.03 -22.18
CA ALA A 225 23.36 -56.16 -22.72
C ALA A 225 23.00 -57.56 -22.14
N PHE A 226 21.71 -57.84 -21.96
CA PHE A 226 21.26 -59.13 -21.45
C PHE A 226 21.36 -60.23 -22.52
N GLN A 227 22.19 -61.23 -22.25
CA GLN A 227 22.24 -62.47 -23.02
C GLN A 227 21.47 -63.58 -22.29
N SER A 228 20.48 -64.14 -22.97
CA SER A 228 19.73 -65.30 -22.50
C SER A 228 20.63 -66.51 -22.27
N SER A 229 20.24 -67.42 -21.38
CA SER A 229 20.96 -68.68 -21.11
C SER A 229 19.96 -69.80 -20.78
N THR A 230 20.47 -71.02 -20.61
CA THR A 230 19.65 -72.16 -20.17
C THR A 230 19.05 -71.97 -18.77
N THR A 231 19.62 -71.08 -17.94
CA THR A 231 19.13 -70.79 -16.59
C THR A 231 18.28 -69.52 -16.53
N GLN A 232 18.35 -68.66 -17.54
CA GLN A 232 17.57 -67.44 -17.62
C GLN A 232 17.34 -67.05 -19.08
N GLU A 233 16.22 -67.51 -19.66
CA GLU A 233 15.88 -67.22 -21.05
C GLU A 233 15.35 -65.79 -21.25
N TYR A 234 14.72 -65.21 -20.21
CA TYR A 234 14.05 -63.91 -20.28
C TYR A 234 14.49 -62.97 -19.15
N LYS A 235 14.41 -61.67 -19.41
CA LYS A 235 14.64 -60.61 -18.43
C LYS A 235 13.59 -59.53 -18.56
N GLN A 236 13.00 -59.20 -17.43
CA GLN A 236 12.11 -58.06 -17.24
C GLN A 236 12.84 -56.92 -16.52
N ALA A 237 12.49 -55.68 -16.84
CA ALA A 237 12.87 -54.51 -16.06
C ALA A 237 11.77 -53.44 -16.10
N THR A 238 11.69 -52.64 -15.03
CA THR A 238 10.81 -51.48 -14.94
C THR A 238 11.65 -50.22 -14.75
N VAL A 239 11.37 -49.18 -15.54
CA VAL A 239 11.98 -47.85 -15.41
C VAL A 239 10.91 -46.78 -15.36
N VAL A 240 11.28 -45.63 -14.82
CA VAL A 240 10.49 -44.41 -14.92
C VAL A 240 11.10 -43.52 -15.99
N ALA A 241 10.30 -43.11 -16.96
CA ALA A 241 10.73 -42.38 -18.16
C ALA A 241 9.89 -41.11 -18.35
N ASN A 242 10.48 -40.04 -18.89
CA ASN A 242 9.80 -38.75 -19.09
C ASN A 242 9.57 -38.50 -20.58
N VAL A 243 8.31 -38.46 -21.00
CA VAL A 243 7.91 -38.18 -22.38
C VAL A 243 7.73 -36.68 -22.56
N THR A 244 8.38 -36.10 -23.57
CA THR A 244 8.41 -34.65 -23.81
C THR A 244 7.94 -34.22 -25.20
N ASP A 245 7.73 -35.17 -26.11
CA ASP A 245 7.40 -34.96 -27.52
C ASP A 245 6.05 -35.59 -27.93
N GLY A 246 5.28 -36.10 -26.97
CA GLY A 246 4.01 -36.75 -27.18
C GLY A 246 4.11 -38.22 -27.61
N ARG A 247 5.30 -38.84 -27.55
CA ARG A 247 5.52 -40.24 -27.92
C ARG A 247 6.43 -40.95 -26.93
N LEU A 248 5.94 -42.04 -26.34
CA LEU A 248 6.78 -42.99 -25.62
C LEU A 248 7.53 -43.85 -26.64
N THR A 249 8.85 -43.78 -26.62
CA THR A 249 9.81 -44.39 -27.54
C THR A 249 10.64 -45.44 -26.83
N ILE A 250 10.65 -46.65 -27.38
CA ILE A 250 11.45 -47.79 -26.94
C ILE A 250 12.43 -48.16 -28.04
N ASP A 251 13.73 -48.05 -27.75
CA ASP A 251 14.80 -48.35 -28.70
C ASP A 251 15.76 -49.44 -28.21
N ALA A 252 16.53 -49.99 -29.14
CA ALA A 252 17.54 -51.01 -28.88
C ALA A 252 18.98 -50.52 -29.17
N ILE A 253 19.23 -49.21 -29.15
CA ILE A 253 20.52 -48.61 -29.51
C ILE A 253 21.63 -49.14 -28.57
N GLY A 254 22.62 -49.82 -29.15
CA GLY A 254 23.71 -50.47 -28.42
C GLY A 254 23.51 -51.97 -28.16
N GLY A 255 22.32 -52.50 -28.45
CA GLY A 255 22.05 -53.94 -28.44
C GLY A 255 22.53 -54.65 -29.71
N THR A 256 22.37 -55.98 -29.73
CA THR A 256 22.52 -56.79 -30.94
C THR A 256 21.47 -57.89 -30.90
N ASN A 257 20.68 -57.99 -31.97
CA ASN A 257 19.62 -58.97 -32.09
C ASN A 257 18.58 -58.88 -30.95
N THR A 258 18.27 -57.67 -30.46
CA THR A 258 17.32 -57.49 -29.35
C THR A 258 15.94 -58.05 -29.73
N LYS A 259 15.41 -58.92 -28.87
CA LYS A 259 14.11 -59.57 -29.01
C LYS A 259 13.19 -59.10 -27.89
N LEU A 260 12.20 -58.28 -28.24
CA LEU A 260 11.22 -57.73 -27.31
C LEU A 260 10.00 -58.65 -27.24
N ASN A 261 9.56 -59.00 -26.03
CA ASN A 261 8.40 -59.87 -25.82
C ASN A 261 7.12 -59.07 -25.57
N TYR A 262 7.12 -58.21 -24.56
CA TYR A 262 5.99 -57.34 -24.23
C TYR A 262 6.44 -56.02 -23.59
N VAL A 263 5.54 -55.04 -23.59
CA VAL A 263 5.65 -53.80 -22.83
C VAL A 263 4.37 -53.54 -22.05
N GLU A 264 4.52 -53.05 -20.82
CA GLU A 264 3.44 -52.52 -20.01
C GLU A 264 3.82 -51.12 -19.54
N PHE A 265 2.92 -50.14 -19.66
CA PHE A 265 3.16 -48.82 -19.09
C PHE A 265 1.89 -48.13 -18.64
N GLN A 266 2.06 -47.22 -17.69
CA GLN A 266 1.02 -46.36 -17.17
C GLN A 266 1.61 -44.99 -16.83
N SER A 267 0.78 -43.96 -16.89
CA SER A 267 1.20 -42.62 -16.47
C SER A 267 1.51 -42.63 -14.98
N VAL A 268 2.54 -41.89 -14.59
CA VAL A 268 2.90 -41.58 -13.21
C VAL A 268 2.41 -40.17 -12.95
N VAL A 269 1.56 -39.97 -11.94
CA VAL A 269 1.26 -38.63 -11.44
C VAL A 269 2.57 -38.07 -10.87
N GLU A 270 2.90 -36.79 -11.12
CA GLU A 270 3.97 -36.13 -10.35
C GLU A 270 3.67 -36.30 -8.86
N GLY A 271 4.42 -37.19 -8.20
CA GLY A 271 4.39 -37.42 -6.76
C GLY A 271 3.12 -38.11 -6.25
N GLY A 272 3.29 -39.22 -5.53
CA GLY A 272 2.27 -39.75 -4.63
C GLY A 272 2.07 -38.87 -3.40
N ASP A 273 2.06 -37.55 -3.58
CA ASP A 273 1.76 -36.63 -2.51
C ASP A 273 0.26 -36.62 -2.25
N THR A 274 -0.13 -36.90 -1.02
CA THR A 274 -1.51 -36.90 -0.55
C THR A 274 -1.72 -35.93 0.60
N THR A 275 -0.68 -35.21 1.02
CA THR A 275 -0.82 -34.21 2.08
C THR A 275 -1.43 -32.95 1.50
N ILE A 276 -2.35 -32.38 2.27
CA ILE A 276 -3.11 -31.20 1.86
C ILE A 276 -2.32 -29.95 2.25
N PRO A 277 -2.19 -28.97 1.33
CA PRO A 277 -1.59 -27.69 1.65
C PRO A 277 -2.30 -26.98 2.80
N THR A 278 -1.51 -26.27 3.60
CA THR A 278 -2.00 -25.47 4.73
C THR A 278 -1.96 -23.98 4.40
N ALA A 279 -2.84 -23.20 5.02
CA ALA A 279 -2.90 -21.75 4.88
C ALA A 279 -2.82 -21.08 6.26
N SER A 280 -2.13 -19.94 6.34
CA SER A 280 -1.98 -19.15 7.57
C SER A 280 -2.10 -17.66 7.29
N LEU A 281 -2.87 -16.95 8.11
CA LEU A 281 -3.14 -15.51 7.98
C LEU A 281 -2.10 -14.67 8.72
N SER A 282 -1.68 -13.57 8.10
CA SER A 282 -1.06 -12.44 8.77
C SER A 282 -1.76 -11.15 8.34
N ALA A 283 -2.47 -10.52 9.29
CA ALA A 283 -3.23 -9.30 9.11
C ALA A 283 -3.01 -8.36 10.31
N ALA A 284 -2.86 -7.07 10.04
CA ALA A 284 -2.73 -6.05 11.07
C ALA A 284 -4.10 -5.46 11.42
N ASN A 285 -4.27 -4.98 12.66
CA ASN A 285 -5.48 -4.23 13.04
C ASN A 285 -5.45 -2.83 12.42
N ILE A 286 -6.65 -2.26 12.20
CA ILE A 286 -6.82 -0.88 11.71
C ILE A 286 -7.24 -0.01 12.90
N THR A 287 -6.39 0.96 13.28
CA THR A 287 -6.62 1.85 14.43
C THR A 287 -6.67 3.33 14.06
N ALA A 288 -6.46 3.68 12.79
CA ALA A 288 -6.52 5.04 12.28
C ALA A 288 -7.59 5.16 11.17
N ALA A 289 -8.34 6.26 11.18
CA ALA A 289 -9.38 6.52 10.19
C ALA A 289 -8.80 7.02 8.84
N GLY A 290 -9.63 6.97 7.79
CA GLY A 290 -9.38 7.65 6.51
C GLY A 290 -8.67 6.83 5.43
N GLY A 291 -8.03 5.70 5.75
CA GLY A 291 -7.47 4.79 4.74
C GLY A 291 -8.57 4.17 3.86
N SER A 292 -8.32 3.99 2.56
CA SER A 292 -9.33 3.47 1.61
C SER A 292 -9.24 1.96 1.37
N THR A 293 -8.16 1.31 1.78
CA THR A 293 -7.91 -0.13 1.57
C THR A 293 -7.22 -0.76 2.77
N HIS A 294 -7.26 -2.09 2.86
CA HIS A 294 -6.48 -2.86 3.81
C HIS A 294 -5.87 -4.09 3.14
N ASP A 295 -4.56 -4.27 3.35
CA ASP A 295 -3.81 -5.39 2.81
C ASP A 295 -3.49 -6.38 3.92
N PHE A 296 -3.67 -7.66 3.62
CA PHE A 296 -3.30 -8.77 4.49
C PHE A 296 -2.65 -9.87 3.65
N THR A 297 -1.93 -10.79 4.31
CA THR A 297 -1.25 -11.88 3.61
C THR A 297 -1.75 -13.23 4.08
N VAL A 298 -1.81 -14.18 3.15
CA VAL A 298 -1.99 -15.60 3.47
C VAL A 298 -0.79 -16.36 2.94
N THR A 299 -0.16 -17.15 3.80
CA THR A 299 0.96 -18.02 3.42
C THR A 299 0.45 -19.45 3.27
N TYR A 300 0.57 -19.96 2.05
CA TYR A 300 0.29 -21.35 1.68
C TYR A 300 1.58 -22.16 1.77
N SER A 301 1.54 -23.26 2.50
CA SER A 301 2.70 -24.13 2.73
C SER A 301 2.30 -25.59 2.61
N ASP A 302 3.18 -26.37 2.01
CA ASP A 302 3.03 -27.81 1.86
C ASP A 302 4.42 -28.49 1.82
N ASN A 303 4.46 -29.82 1.91
CA ASN A 303 5.66 -30.63 1.68
C ASN A 303 6.00 -30.77 0.18
N SER A 304 5.03 -30.54 -0.72
CA SER A 304 5.26 -30.32 -2.14
C SER A 304 5.12 -28.85 -2.54
N SER A 305 5.37 -28.57 -3.82
CA SER A 305 5.30 -27.22 -4.36
C SER A 305 3.86 -26.75 -4.44
N ILE A 306 3.56 -25.55 -3.94
CA ILE A 306 2.28 -24.88 -4.21
C ILE A 306 2.21 -24.52 -5.70
N ASN A 307 1.08 -24.81 -6.33
CA ASN A 307 0.78 -24.40 -7.69
C ASN A 307 0.38 -22.92 -7.69
N VAL A 308 1.28 -22.03 -8.09
CA VAL A 308 1.01 -20.58 -8.05
C VAL A 308 -0.11 -20.17 -9.00
N SER A 309 -0.36 -20.96 -10.06
CA SER A 309 -1.45 -20.68 -11.00
C SER A 309 -2.85 -20.89 -10.42
N SER A 310 -2.97 -21.58 -9.28
CA SER A 310 -4.26 -21.72 -8.57
C SER A 310 -4.49 -20.64 -7.50
N ILE A 311 -3.62 -19.63 -7.39
CA ILE A 311 -3.79 -18.55 -6.40
C ILE A 311 -4.46 -17.36 -7.08
N ASP A 312 -5.66 -17.00 -6.63
CA ASP A 312 -6.43 -15.87 -7.14
C ASP A 312 -7.33 -15.21 -6.06
N ALA A 313 -8.14 -14.22 -6.46
CA ALA A 313 -8.98 -13.48 -5.52
C ALA A 313 -10.11 -14.31 -4.87
N GLY A 314 -10.45 -15.47 -5.44
CA GLY A 314 -11.46 -16.40 -4.95
C GLY A 314 -10.97 -17.32 -3.84
N ASP A 315 -9.66 -17.34 -3.55
CA ASP A 315 -9.07 -18.22 -2.54
C ASP A 315 -9.59 -17.99 -1.13
N VAL A 316 -9.92 -16.73 -0.82
CA VAL A 316 -10.25 -16.29 0.53
C VAL A 316 -11.53 -15.48 0.55
N GLN A 317 -12.24 -15.60 1.67
CA GLN A 317 -13.44 -14.81 1.96
C GLN A 317 -13.21 -13.98 3.21
N VAL A 318 -13.49 -12.68 3.12
CA VAL A 318 -13.47 -11.77 4.26
C VAL A 318 -14.91 -11.41 4.63
N SER A 319 -15.29 -11.68 5.87
CA SER A 319 -16.62 -11.34 6.40
C SER A 319 -16.49 -10.18 7.38
N ALA A 320 -17.23 -9.11 7.09
CA ALA A 320 -17.33 -7.90 7.91
C ALA A 320 -18.21 -8.13 9.15
N PRO A 321 -18.11 -7.24 10.16
CA PRO A 321 -19.02 -7.22 11.30
C PRO A 321 -20.48 -7.22 10.81
N GLY A 322 -21.31 -8.13 11.33
CA GLY A 322 -22.70 -8.30 10.89
C GLY A 322 -22.91 -9.26 9.71
N GLY A 323 -21.84 -9.88 9.17
CA GLY A 323 -21.93 -10.99 8.21
C GLY A 323 -21.90 -10.59 6.72
N GLY A 324 -21.74 -9.30 6.41
CA GLY A 324 -21.54 -8.84 5.03
C GLY A 324 -20.19 -9.31 4.47
N LEU A 325 -20.13 -9.65 3.17
CA LEU A 325 -18.87 -10.06 2.53
C LEU A 325 -18.14 -8.86 1.94
N GLN A 326 -16.82 -8.81 2.14
CA GLN A 326 -15.95 -7.85 1.48
C GLN A 326 -15.41 -8.42 0.16
N ALA A 327 -15.39 -7.59 -0.88
CA ALA A 327 -14.77 -7.96 -2.14
C ALA A 327 -13.25 -8.02 -1.96
N VAL A 328 -12.67 -9.19 -2.20
CA VAL A 328 -11.22 -9.42 -2.12
C VAL A 328 -10.60 -9.25 -3.50
N THR A 329 -9.39 -8.72 -3.54
CA THR A 329 -8.54 -8.68 -4.73
C THR A 329 -7.18 -9.27 -4.41
N LEU A 330 -6.61 -10.04 -5.33
CA LEU A 330 -5.21 -10.50 -5.24
C LEU A 330 -4.30 -9.37 -5.73
N VAL A 331 -3.39 -8.91 -4.87
CA VAL A 331 -2.41 -7.85 -5.20
C VAL A 331 -1.15 -8.45 -5.79
N SER A 332 -0.60 -9.49 -5.16
CA SER A 332 0.65 -10.12 -5.59
C SER A 332 0.87 -11.47 -4.92
N VAL A 333 1.68 -12.33 -5.53
CA VAL A 333 2.31 -13.48 -4.87
C VAL A 333 3.81 -13.22 -4.79
N ASN A 334 4.44 -13.52 -3.65
CA ASN A 334 5.86 -13.22 -3.40
C ASN A 334 6.82 -13.84 -4.42
N ASN A 335 6.44 -14.96 -5.05
CA ASN A 335 7.16 -15.58 -6.15
C ASN A 335 6.15 -16.21 -7.13
N SER A 336 6.34 -15.95 -8.44
CA SER A 336 5.44 -16.39 -9.50
C SER A 336 5.69 -17.81 -10.02
N SER A 337 6.73 -18.50 -9.56
CA SER A 337 6.99 -19.92 -9.89
C SER A 337 6.45 -20.86 -8.81
N ASN A 338 6.20 -22.12 -9.15
CA ASN A 338 5.78 -23.13 -8.16
C ASN A 338 6.86 -23.37 -7.08
N GLY A 339 6.43 -23.68 -5.86
CA GLY A 339 7.29 -23.99 -4.72
C GLY A 339 6.58 -23.79 -3.39
N THR A 340 7.30 -23.94 -2.28
CA THR A 340 6.72 -23.84 -0.93
C THR A 340 7.70 -23.14 0.02
N PRO A 341 7.27 -22.19 0.86
CA PRO A 341 5.93 -21.60 0.91
C PRO A 341 5.67 -20.58 -0.23
N ARG A 342 4.40 -20.21 -0.43
CA ARG A 342 3.97 -19.08 -1.27
C ARG A 342 3.10 -18.15 -0.45
N THR A 343 3.44 -16.86 -0.46
CA THR A 343 2.71 -15.83 0.29
C THR A 343 1.98 -14.93 -0.69
N ALA A 344 0.66 -14.94 -0.61
CA ALA A 344 -0.22 -14.09 -1.39
C ALA A 344 -0.63 -12.86 -0.55
N THR A 345 -0.54 -11.68 -1.15
CA THR A 345 -1.05 -10.43 -0.60
C THR A 345 -2.42 -10.15 -1.19
N TYR A 346 -3.42 -10.08 -0.33
CA TYR A 346 -4.80 -9.75 -0.66
C TYR A 346 -5.15 -8.35 -0.17
N ARG A 347 -6.16 -7.75 -0.81
CA ARG A 347 -6.66 -6.43 -0.48
C ARG A 347 -8.17 -6.40 -0.45
N ILE A 348 -8.71 -5.69 0.52
CA ILE A 348 -10.11 -5.24 0.58
C ILE A 348 -10.17 -3.72 0.55
N ALA A 349 -11.28 -3.18 0.06
CA ALA A 349 -11.60 -1.76 0.20
C ALA A 349 -12.28 -1.50 1.55
N ALA A 350 -12.11 -0.30 2.09
CA ALA A 350 -12.92 0.16 3.21
C ALA A 350 -14.39 0.28 2.74
N PRO A 351 -15.37 -0.22 3.51
CA PRO A 351 -16.78 0.04 3.22
C PRO A 351 -17.03 1.56 3.17
N GLY A 352 -17.86 2.03 2.23
CA GLY A 352 -18.09 3.47 2.05
C GLY A 352 -16.93 4.29 1.49
N GLY A 353 -15.74 3.70 1.27
CA GLY A 353 -14.58 4.32 0.62
C GLY A 353 -13.48 4.82 1.56
N SER A 354 -13.71 4.82 2.87
CA SER A 354 -12.70 5.18 3.88
C SER A 354 -13.01 4.49 5.21
N TRP A 355 -11.99 3.95 5.89
CA TRP A 355 -12.16 3.33 7.21
C TRP A 355 -12.66 4.37 8.22
N ASP A 356 -13.88 4.19 8.70
CA ASP A 356 -14.52 5.04 9.69
C ASP A 356 -15.15 4.22 10.83
N THR A 357 -15.79 4.90 11.78
CA THR A 357 -16.37 4.21 12.94
C THR A 357 -17.53 3.28 12.63
N ALA A 358 -18.22 3.48 11.50
CA ALA A 358 -19.27 2.56 11.08
C ALA A 358 -18.68 1.20 10.67
N ASP A 359 -17.39 1.16 10.32
CA ASP A 359 -16.67 -0.06 9.94
C ASP A 359 -16.10 -0.83 11.13
N ASN A 360 -16.19 -0.30 12.35
CA ASN A 360 -15.58 -0.90 13.53
C ASN A 360 -16.14 -2.30 13.85
N GLY A 361 -15.24 -3.22 14.16
CA GLY A 361 -15.56 -4.58 14.58
C GLY A 361 -14.51 -5.61 14.13
N SER A 362 -14.84 -6.89 14.34
CA SER A 362 -13.98 -8.01 13.93
C SER A 362 -14.31 -8.48 12.52
N TYR A 363 -13.30 -8.53 11.67
CA TYR A 363 -13.37 -9.06 10.30
C TYR A 363 -12.73 -10.44 10.28
N SER A 364 -13.49 -11.47 9.93
CA SER A 364 -12.98 -12.83 9.84
C SER A 364 -12.50 -13.15 8.44
N VAL A 365 -11.38 -13.87 8.34
CA VAL A 365 -10.81 -14.33 7.08
C VAL A 365 -10.83 -15.86 7.07
N ALA A 366 -11.40 -16.42 6.01
CA ALA A 366 -11.44 -17.86 5.78
C ALA A 366 -10.82 -18.19 4.41
N VAL A 367 -10.14 -19.33 4.32
CA VAL A 367 -9.77 -19.93 3.03
C VAL A 367 -10.93 -20.80 2.54
N LEU A 368 -11.23 -20.73 1.25
CA LEU A 368 -12.30 -21.49 0.62
C LEU A 368 -11.80 -22.84 0.12
N ASN A 369 -12.69 -23.83 0.11
CA ASN A 369 -12.36 -25.19 -0.27
C ASN A 369 -12.04 -25.27 -1.77
N ASN A 370 -11.06 -26.11 -2.15
CA ASN A 370 -10.74 -26.40 -3.55
C ASN A 370 -10.40 -25.16 -4.39
N GLN A 371 -9.75 -24.15 -3.79
CA GLN A 371 -9.26 -22.99 -4.54
C GLN A 371 -7.75 -23.10 -4.78
N VAL A 372 -6.95 -23.19 -3.72
CA VAL A 372 -5.49 -23.31 -3.83
C VAL A 372 -5.05 -24.77 -3.77
N SER A 373 -4.15 -25.16 -4.69
CA SER A 373 -3.61 -26.50 -4.84
C SER A 373 -2.08 -26.55 -4.75
N ASP A 374 -1.53 -27.72 -4.44
CA ASP A 374 -0.15 -28.08 -4.77
C ASP A 374 -0.03 -28.54 -6.24
N THR A 375 1.19 -28.87 -6.66
CA THR A 375 1.46 -29.45 -7.99
C THR A 375 0.95 -30.88 -8.17
N ALA A 376 0.54 -31.55 -7.08
CA ALA A 376 -0.04 -32.90 -7.08
C ALA A 376 -1.59 -32.89 -7.07
N ALA A 377 -2.20 -31.71 -7.16
CA ALA A 377 -3.65 -31.48 -7.11
C ALA A 377 -4.33 -31.85 -5.77
N ASN A 378 -3.61 -31.78 -4.66
CA ASN A 378 -4.21 -31.70 -3.32
C ASN A 378 -4.59 -30.24 -3.04
N PHE A 379 -5.81 -30.02 -2.54
CA PHE A 379 -6.35 -28.68 -2.32
C PHE A 379 -6.43 -28.32 -0.86
N VAL A 380 -6.16 -27.06 -0.53
CA VAL A 380 -6.41 -26.50 0.80
C VAL A 380 -7.87 -26.77 1.20
N SER A 381 -8.05 -27.33 2.39
CA SER A 381 -9.37 -27.53 2.98
C SER A 381 -9.93 -26.20 3.49
N ALA A 382 -11.24 -25.98 3.33
CA ALA A 382 -11.88 -24.79 3.89
C ALA A 382 -11.64 -24.66 5.41
N ALA A 383 -11.16 -23.51 5.83
CA ALA A 383 -10.85 -23.24 7.23
C ALA A 383 -10.94 -21.74 7.56
N SER A 384 -11.32 -21.42 8.80
CA SER A 384 -11.13 -20.07 9.34
C SER A 384 -9.65 -19.87 9.64
N LEU A 385 -9.05 -18.83 9.05
CA LEU A 385 -7.63 -18.52 9.24
C LEU A 385 -7.39 -17.56 10.41
N GLY A 386 -8.43 -16.84 10.85
CA GLY A 386 -8.36 -15.86 11.93
C GLY A 386 -9.18 -14.61 11.63
N SER A 387 -8.82 -13.52 12.30
CA SER A 387 -9.48 -12.22 12.15
C SER A 387 -8.52 -11.06 12.38
N PHE A 388 -8.86 -9.89 11.85
CA PHE A 388 -8.30 -8.61 12.28
C PHE A 388 -9.43 -7.70 12.80
N THR A 389 -9.08 -6.73 13.61
CA THR A 389 -10.03 -5.78 14.20
C THR A 389 -9.87 -4.41 13.57
N VAL A 390 -11.00 -3.81 13.21
CA VAL A 390 -11.11 -2.37 12.92
C VAL A 390 -11.61 -1.70 14.20
N ALA A 391 -10.77 -0.83 14.75
CA ALA A 391 -11.03 -0.06 15.97
C ALA A 391 -10.51 1.36 15.77
N VAL A 392 -11.09 2.05 14.78
CA VAL A 392 -10.78 3.47 14.57
C VAL A 392 -11.55 4.31 15.59
N PRO A 393 -10.90 5.30 16.23
CA PRO A 393 -11.59 6.19 17.14
C PRO A 393 -12.65 6.97 16.35
N SER A 394 -13.79 7.23 16.99
CA SER A 394 -14.69 8.29 16.50
C SER A 394 -13.88 9.57 16.39
N SER A 395 -13.90 10.21 15.22
CA SER A 395 -13.57 11.63 15.14
C SER A 395 -14.37 12.30 16.25
N SER A 396 -13.69 12.81 17.27
CA SER A 396 -14.36 13.52 18.33
C SER A 396 -15.02 14.72 17.66
N ILE A 397 -16.35 14.77 17.70
CA ILE A 397 -17.09 16.01 17.50
C ILE A 397 -16.81 16.85 18.76
N SER A 398 -15.59 17.35 18.85
CA SER A 398 -15.11 18.24 19.90
C SER A 398 -14.89 19.62 19.32
N GLY A 399 -15.07 20.64 20.15
CA GLY A 399 -14.50 21.94 19.84
C GLY A 399 -12.99 21.86 19.99
N GLU A 400 -12.27 22.51 19.08
CA GLU A 400 -10.82 22.70 19.13
C GLU A 400 -10.57 24.20 19.19
N ILE A 401 -9.82 24.67 20.17
CA ILE A 401 -9.56 26.10 20.37
C ILE A 401 -8.26 26.53 19.66
N GLU A 402 -8.35 27.61 18.90
CA GLU A 402 -7.17 28.33 18.41
C GLU A 402 -7.33 29.80 18.76
N VAL A 403 -6.28 30.45 19.28
CA VAL A 403 -6.30 31.88 19.57
C VAL A 403 -5.49 32.68 18.55
N GLU A 404 -5.96 33.88 18.25
CA GLU A 404 -5.29 34.81 17.33
C GLU A 404 -5.30 36.21 17.94
N ASN A 405 -4.11 36.79 18.09
CA ASN A 405 -3.94 38.20 18.40
C ASN A 405 -4.22 39.06 17.15
N ARG A 406 -5.28 39.88 17.20
CA ARG A 406 -5.72 40.70 16.05
C ARG A 406 -4.81 41.90 15.76
N ASP A 407 -3.87 42.24 16.63
CA ASP A 407 -2.82 43.21 16.32
C ASP A 407 -1.74 42.64 15.38
N GLY A 408 -1.69 41.31 15.25
CA GLY A 408 -0.76 40.55 14.40
C GLY A 408 0.65 40.40 14.96
N VAL A 409 0.96 41.03 16.10
CA VAL A 409 2.25 40.99 16.80
C VAL A 409 2.02 41.15 18.31
N PRO A 410 2.87 40.57 19.17
CA PRO A 410 4.07 39.78 18.86
C PRO A 410 3.79 38.30 18.56
N PHE A 411 2.84 37.69 19.26
CA PHE A 411 2.48 36.26 19.15
C PHE A 411 0.95 36.13 19.18
N SER A 412 0.43 34.98 18.77
CA SER A 412 -1.01 34.67 18.76
C SER A 412 -1.63 34.69 20.17
N ASP A 413 -0.85 34.32 21.18
CA ASP A 413 -1.23 34.16 22.58
C ASP A 413 -0.74 35.31 23.48
N ARG A 414 -0.35 36.46 22.89
CA ARG A 414 0.17 37.60 23.65
C ARG A 414 -0.42 38.93 23.17
N LEU A 415 -1.09 39.63 24.07
CA LEU A 415 -1.57 41.00 23.84
C LEU A 415 -0.71 42.03 24.59
N VAL A 416 -0.39 43.12 23.90
CA VAL A 416 0.45 44.20 24.43
C VAL A 416 -0.33 45.50 24.55
N PHE A 417 -0.06 46.30 25.57
CA PHE A 417 -0.81 47.52 25.84
C PHE A 417 0.07 48.69 26.29
N ASN A 418 -0.36 49.92 26.04
CA ASN A 418 0.13 51.08 26.78
C ASN A 418 -1.02 52.01 27.20
N ARG A 419 -0.80 52.76 28.28
CA ARG A 419 -1.72 53.80 28.74
C ARG A 419 -0.96 54.94 29.40
N ILE A 420 -1.47 56.16 29.26
CA ILE A 420 -0.92 57.37 29.88
C ILE A 420 -1.97 57.96 30.83
N GLY A 421 -1.55 58.49 31.98
CA GLY A 421 -2.41 59.02 33.04
C GLY A 421 -3.35 60.15 32.58
N SER A 422 -2.89 61.03 31.69
CA SER A 422 -3.70 62.05 31.05
C SER A 422 -3.49 62.07 29.54
N VAL A 423 -4.55 61.76 28.77
CA VAL A 423 -4.54 61.79 27.30
C VAL A 423 -4.96 63.13 26.71
N THR A 424 -5.45 64.06 27.54
CA THR A 424 -6.06 65.34 27.10
C THR A 424 -5.15 66.55 27.33
N SER A 425 -4.05 66.42 28.08
CA SER A 425 -3.08 67.51 28.21
C SER A 425 -2.42 67.78 26.85
N PRO A 426 -2.40 69.02 26.32
CA PRO A 426 -1.84 69.29 25.00
C PRO A 426 -0.32 69.00 24.98
N PRO A 427 0.19 68.27 23.96
CA PRO A 427 -0.56 67.67 22.85
C PRO A 427 -1.32 66.39 23.25
N THR A 428 -2.53 66.20 22.72
CA THR A 428 -3.34 64.98 22.93
C THR A 428 -2.52 63.72 22.65
N ASN A 429 -2.70 62.67 23.46
CA ASN A 429 -2.00 61.40 23.34
C ASN A 429 -2.92 60.29 22.85
N GLY A 430 -2.41 59.49 21.91
CA GLY A 430 -2.94 58.20 21.53
C GLY A 430 -2.33 57.12 22.40
N VAL A 431 -3.10 56.06 22.63
CA VAL A 431 -2.69 54.92 23.44
C VAL A 431 -3.20 53.64 22.79
N HIS A 432 -2.49 52.55 22.99
CA HIS A 432 -2.91 51.20 22.63
C HIS A 432 -3.40 50.47 23.88
N ASN A 433 -4.53 50.92 24.44
CA ASN A 433 -5.09 50.35 25.67
C ASN A 433 -6.22 49.33 25.41
N LEU A 434 -6.50 49.02 24.15
CA LEU A 434 -7.53 48.07 23.72
C LEU A 434 -6.94 47.19 22.62
N ALA A 435 -6.94 45.87 22.84
CA ALA A 435 -6.51 44.87 21.87
C ALA A 435 -7.57 43.78 21.79
N THR A 436 -7.69 43.10 20.65
CA THR A 436 -8.70 42.04 20.47
C THR A 436 -8.04 40.69 20.32
N LEU A 437 -8.41 39.74 21.16
CA LEU A 437 -8.11 38.33 20.96
C LEU A 437 -9.26 37.68 20.20
N ARG A 438 -8.97 36.95 19.13
CA ARG A 438 -9.94 36.12 18.45
C ARG A 438 -9.78 34.68 18.90
N VAL A 439 -10.86 34.06 19.36
CA VAL A 439 -10.95 32.65 19.70
C VAL A 439 -11.67 31.94 18.57
N LYS A 440 -11.00 31.03 17.87
CA LYS A 440 -11.56 30.25 16.76
C LYS A 440 -11.90 28.86 17.24
N ASN A 441 -12.87 28.25 16.56
CA ASN A 441 -13.13 26.83 16.66
C ASN A 441 -12.69 26.14 15.36
N THR A 442 -11.56 25.45 15.39
CA THR A 442 -11.03 24.67 14.27
C THR A 442 -11.51 23.21 14.27
N GLY A 443 -12.25 22.82 15.31
CA GLY A 443 -12.73 21.47 15.53
C GLY A 443 -13.99 21.16 14.73
N SER A 444 -14.42 19.90 14.79
CA SER A 444 -15.60 19.42 14.04
C SER A 444 -16.91 19.55 14.83
N GLY A 445 -16.83 19.80 16.14
CA GLY A 445 -17.96 20.04 17.05
C GLY A 445 -18.03 21.47 17.59
N PRO A 446 -19.07 21.86 18.36
CA PRO A 446 -19.14 23.17 18.99
C PRO A 446 -18.13 23.31 20.14
N LEU A 447 -17.33 24.37 20.11
CA LEU A 447 -16.45 24.79 21.19
C LEU A 447 -17.24 25.60 22.21
N GLN A 448 -17.42 25.04 23.40
CA GLN A 448 -18.12 25.65 24.53
C GLN A 448 -17.12 26.38 25.40
N ILE A 449 -17.18 27.71 25.42
CA ILE A 449 -16.42 28.54 26.36
C ILE A 449 -17.23 28.66 27.65
N SER A 450 -16.68 28.14 28.75
CA SER A 450 -17.34 28.07 30.07
C SER A 450 -16.85 29.13 31.05
N GLY A 451 -15.65 29.69 30.83
CA GLY A 451 -15.04 30.67 31.73
C GLY A 451 -14.08 31.61 31.00
N LEU A 452 -14.09 32.89 31.38
CA LEU A 452 -13.14 33.91 30.94
C LEU A 452 -12.63 34.64 32.18
N SER A 453 -11.41 34.31 32.61
CA SER A 453 -10.79 34.88 33.82
C SER A 453 -9.65 35.80 33.45
N VAL A 454 -9.69 37.05 33.91
CA VAL A 454 -8.64 38.05 33.66
C VAL A 454 -7.90 38.35 34.97
N THR A 455 -6.57 38.40 34.92
CA THR A 455 -5.72 38.80 36.05
C THR A 455 -4.99 40.13 35.78
N GLY A 456 -4.64 40.85 36.84
CA GLY A 456 -3.98 42.14 36.75
C GLY A 456 -4.93 43.29 36.36
N PRO A 457 -4.40 44.46 36.00
CA PRO A 457 -5.20 45.65 35.64
C PRO A 457 -5.75 45.59 34.20
N TRP A 458 -6.46 44.51 33.86
CA TRP A 458 -7.18 44.35 32.60
C TRP A 458 -8.65 43.99 32.84
N GLU A 459 -9.48 44.31 31.86
CA GLU A 459 -10.90 43.92 31.83
C GLU A 459 -11.29 43.47 30.42
N LEU A 460 -12.35 42.68 30.30
CA LEU A 460 -13.03 42.50 29.02
C LEU A 460 -13.85 43.76 28.72
N ALA A 461 -13.63 44.36 27.56
CA ALA A 461 -14.27 45.62 27.17
C ALA A 461 -15.76 45.45 26.85
N ASN A 462 -16.20 44.21 26.59
CA ASN A 462 -17.58 43.82 26.39
C ASN A 462 -17.96 42.69 27.35
N THR A 463 -19.24 42.63 27.72
CA THR A 463 -19.79 41.50 28.49
C THR A 463 -20.07 40.34 27.54
N THR A 464 -19.42 39.20 27.76
CA THR A 464 -19.74 37.94 27.08
C THR A 464 -20.59 37.07 28.02
N THR A 465 -21.79 36.68 27.60
CA THR A 465 -22.62 35.75 28.37
C THR A 465 -22.01 34.35 28.29
N LEU A 466 -21.78 33.71 29.45
CA LEU A 466 -21.21 32.37 29.55
C LEU A 466 -22.22 31.38 30.17
N PRO A 467 -22.22 30.10 29.77
CA PRO A 467 -21.37 29.53 28.71
C PRO A 467 -21.81 30.01 27.31
N THR A 468 -20.86 30.06 26.37
CA THR A 468 -21.13 30.40 24.96
C THR A 468 -20.54 29.37 24.01
N ALA A 469 -21.24 29.09 22.92
CA ALA A 469 -20.85 28.11 21.91
C ALA A 469 -20.32 28.79 20.65
N ILE A 470 -19.16 28.37 20.18
CA ILE A 470 -18.59 28.76 18.90
C ILE A 470 -18.77 27.57 17.95
N ALA A 471 -19.55 27.75 16.87
CA ALA A 471 -19.72 26.71 15.86
C ALA A 471 -18.40 26.37 15.16
N SER A 472 -18.27 25.15 14.62
CA SER A 472 -17.11 24.75 13.83
C SER A 472 -16.83 25.75 12.70
N GLY A 473 -15.56 26.12 12.52
CA GLY A 473 -15.11 27.12 11.55
C GLY A 473 -15.49 28.57 11.87
N SER A 474 -16.15 28.82 13.01
CA SER A 474 -16.52 30.16 13.47
C SER A 474 -15.56 30.69 14.54
N PHE A 475 -15.79 31.91 15.01
CA PHE A 475 -14.94 32.57 16.00
C PHE A 475 -15.73 33.49 16.95
N LEU A 476 -15.10 33.85 18.07
CA LEU A 476 -15.52 34.85 19.05
C LEU A 476 -14.39 35.87 19.26
N ASP A 477 -14.70 37.15 19.09
CA ASP A 477 -13.75 38.24 19.40
C ASP A 477 -13.92 38.72 20.84
N LEU A 478 -12.82 38.69 21.59
CA LEU A 478 -12.68 39.12 22.97
C LEU A 478 -11.81 40.40 23.03
N PRO A 479 -12.42 41.60 23.01
CA PRO A 479 -11.70 42.84 23.23
C PRO A 479 -11.27 42.97 24.70
N VAL A 480 -9.97 43.09 24.92
CA VAL A 480 -9.33 43.22 26.23
C VAL A 480 -8.82 44.66 26.41
N ARG A 481 -9.17 45.30 27.53
CA ARG A 481 -8.78 46.67 27.84
C ARG A 481 -7.80 46.72 29.01
N PHE A 482 -6.73 47.50 28.85
CA PHE A 482 -5.78 47.82 29.90
C PHE A 482 -6.25 49.05 30.70
N VAL A 483 -6.45 48.88 32.01
CA VAL A 483 -7.08 49.87 32.89
C VAL A 483 -6.16 50.36 34.02
N ALA A 484 -4.85 50.08 33.95
CA ALA A 484 -3.89 50.54 34.93
C ALA A 484 -3.94 52.06 35.13
N THR A 485 -3.83 52.51 36.39
CA THR A 485 -3.80 53.94 36.78
C THR A 485 -2.53 54.33 37.51
N ASN A 486 -1.60 53.40 37.70
CA ASN A 486 -0.31 53.61 38.36
C ASN A 486 0.69 52.50 37.99
N GLY A 487 1.97 52.77 38.25
CA GLY A 487 3.11 51.85 38.07
C GLY A 487 3.50 51.65 36.61
N ASP A 488 4.68 51.11 36.37
CA ASP A 488 5.28 51.06 35.03
C ASP A 488 4.84 49.79 34.27
N LEU A 489 5.72 48.79 34.19
CA LEU A 489 5.41 47.49 33.59
C LEU A 489 4.38 46.70 34.43
N LYS A 490 3.33 46.20 33.76
CA LYS A 490 2.30 45.32 34.31
C LYS A 490 2.27 44.02 33.52
N SER A 491 2.01 42.92 34.21
CA SER A 491 1.75 41.60 33.63
C SER A 491 0.45 41.01 34.18
N GLY A 492 -0.20 40.18 33.37
CA GLY A 492 -1.44 39.50 33.68
C GLY A 492 -1.75 38.44 32.62
N THR A 493 -2.92 37.82 32.73
CA THR A 493 -3.38 36.77 31.84
C THR A 493 -4.87 36.87 31.57
N LEU A 494 -5.30 36.39 30.41
CA LEU A 494 -6.66 35.97 30.13
C LEU A 494 -6.67 34.44 30.00
N THR A 495 -7.36 33.75 30.90
CA THR A 495 -7.56 32.29 30.85
C THR A 495 -8.95 31.98 30.31
N ILE A 496 -8.99 31.22 29.22
CA ILE A 496 -10.20 30.76 28.55
C ILE A 496 -10.42 29.30 28.93
N GLN A 497 -11.53 29.00 29.60
CA GLN A 497 -11.93 27.63 29.92
C GLN A 497 -12.88 27.12 28.84
N SER A 498 -12.59 25.96 28.27
CA SER A 498 -13.36 25.38 27.16
C SER A 498 -13.70 23.91 27.39
N ASN A 499 -14.51 23.33 26.52
CA ASN A 499 -14.70 21.88 26.40
C ASN A 499 -13.67 21.23 25.45
N ASP A 500 -12.63 21.96 25.08
CA ASP A 500 -11.50 21.37 24.39
C ASP A 500 -10.77 20.41 25.34
N SER A 501 -10.56 19.18 24.91
CA SER A 501 -10.23 18.08 25.82
C SER A 501 -8.75 18.01 26.19
N ASP A 502 -7.88 18.43 25.28
CA ASP A 502 -6.44 18.55 25.47
C ASP A 502 -6.02 19.98 25.83
N GLU A 503 -6.80 20.99 25.43
CA GLU A 503 -6.63 22.40 25.84
C GLU A 503 -7.79 22.99 26.67
N PRO A 504 -8.19 22.39 27.81
CA PRO A 504 -9.35 22.86 28.59
C PRO A 504 -9.14 24.24 29.23
N ASN A 505 -7.90 24.73 29.28
CA ASN A 505 -7.52 26.04 29.81
C ASN A 505 -6.46 26.72 28.92
N THR A 506 -6.89 27.49 27.93
CA THR A 506 -5.99 28.27 27.08
C THR A 506 -5.61 29.58 27.76
N VAL A 507 -4.32 29.88 27.89
CA VAL A 507 -3.82 31.06 28.61
C VAL A 507 -3.16 32.05 27.65
N VAL A 508 -3.72 33.26 27.58
CA VAL A 508 -3.17 34.38 26.80
C VAL A 508 -2.46 35.35 27.74
N GLN A 509 -1.22 35.68 27.41
CA GLN A 509 -0.37 36.60 28.17
C GLN A 509 -0.76 38.05 27.89
N LEU A 510 -0.93 38.84 28.95
CA LEU A 510 -1.22 40.27 28.88
C LEU A 510 -0.05 41.04 29.46
N ALA A 511 0.49 42.00 28.71
CA ALA A 511 1.57 42.85 29.18
C ALA A 511 1.32 44.30 28.78
N GLY A 512 1.49 45.22 29.72
CA GLY A 512 1.16 46.62 29.50
C GLY A 512 2.12 47.56 30.19
N PHE A 513 2.37 48.72 29.59
CA PHE A 513 3.17 49.78 30.21
C PHE A 513 2.29 50.99 30.52
N TRP A 514 2.31 51.45 31.77
CA TRP A 514 1.60 52.66 32.16
C TRP A 514 2.58 53.80 32.48
N GLN A 515 2.21 55.02 32.06
CA GLN A 515 2.98 56.24 32.29
C GLN A 515 2.10 57.27 33.00
N SER A 516 2.65 58.02 33.95
CA SER A 516 1.84 59.05 34.65
C SER A 516 1.64 60.30 33.80
N VAL A 517 2.65 60.66 33.01
CA VAL A 517 2.67 61.83 32.14
C VAL A 517 3.20 61.45 30.76
N SER A 518 2.81 62.24 29.76
CA SER A 518 3.43 62.23 28.43
C SER A 518 4.79 62.92 28.52
N GLU A 519 5.82 62.31 27.95
CA GLU A 519 7.21 62.77 28.06
C GLU A 519 7.70 62.89 29.54
N GLY A 520 8.89 63.47 29.77
CA GLY A 520 9.38 63.73 31.14
C GLY A 520 10.14 62.57 31.80
N GLY A 521 10.76 61.70 31.00
CA GLY A 521 11.64 60.63 31.50
C GLY A 521 10.94 59.40 32.06
N GLN A 522 9.62 59.28 31.84
CA GLN A 522 8.82 58.10 32.18
C GLN A 522 8.55 57.20 30.97
N GLU A 523 9.33 57.36 29.89
CA GLU A 523 9.26 56.48 28.73
C GLU A 523 9.82 55.10 29.09
N PRO A 524 9.22 54.01 28.59
CA PRO A 524 9.74 52.68 28.86
C PRO A 524 11.15 52.54 28.30
N SER A 525 12.01 51.92 29.08
CA SER A 525 13.31 51.47 28.59
C SER A 525 13.14 50.39 27.52
N LEU A 526 14.18 50.17 26.73
CA LEU A 526 14.18 49.12 25.71
C LEU A 526 14.04 47.71 26.32
N ASP A 527 14.55 47.49 27.54
CA ASP A 527 14.38 46.22 28.25
C ASP A 527 12.94 46.02 28.73
N GLU A 528 12.28 47.07 29.21
CA GLU A 528 10.85 47.01 29.55
C GLU A 528 10.00 46.78 28.30
N LEU A 529 10.30 47.42 27.18
CA LEU A 529 9.62 47.16 25.91
C LEU A 529 9.80 45.72 25.45
N LYS A 530 11.02 45.18 25.54
CA LYS A 530 11.28 43.75 25.30
C LYS A 530 10.37 42.88 26.18
N GLN A 531 10.28 43.20 27.47
CA GLN A 531 9.41 42.48 28.40
C GLN A 531 7.93 42.64 28.09
N VAL A 532 7.47 43.79 27.58
CA VAL A 532 6.08 43.99 27.10
C VAL A 532 5.79 43.10 25.90
N PHE A 533 6.67 43.08 24.90
CA PHE A 533 6.49 42.26 23.70
C PHE A 533 6.82 40.77 23.90
N GLY A 534 7.46 40.41 25.01
CA GLY A 534 7.77 39.01 25.31
C GLY A 534 8.96 38.45 24.55
N TYR A 535 9.76 39.31 23.94
CA TYR A 535 10.98 38.86 23.28
C TYR A 535 11.99 38.40 24.34
N THR A 536 12.67 37.30 24.09
CA THR A 536 13.65 36.72 25.01
C THR A 536 15.07 37.21 24.74
N THR A 537 15.32 37.79 23.55
CA THR A 537 16.63 38.25 23.07
C THR A 537 17.34 39.19 24.03
N GLN A 538 18.60 38.90 24.34
CA GLN A 538 19.38 39.74 25.26
C GLN A 538 19.88 41.02 24.55
N ILE A 539 19.24 42.16 24.84
CA ILE A 539 19.57 43.47 24.23
C ILE A 539 20.72 44.18 24.96
N THR A 540 20.92 43.91 26.25
CA THR A 540 22.07 44.42 27.03
C THR A 540 22.58 43.38 28.00
N SER A 541 23.90 43.36 28.24
CA SER A 541 24.45 42.63 29.39
C SER A 541 24.14 43.37 30.70
N PRO A 542 24.04 42.66 31.84
CA PRO A 542 23.89 43.30 33.15
C PRO A 542 24.95 44.40 33.37
N GLY A 543 24.50 45.62 33.67
CA GLY A 543 25.38 46.79 33.92
C GLY A 543 25.88 47.51 32.66
N GLN A 544 25.47 47.11 31.46
CA GLN A 544 25.89 47.75 30.22
C GLN A 544 24.97 48.92 29.83
N ALA A 545 25.55 50.10 29.56
CA ALA A 545 24.81 51.27 29.12
C ALA A 545 24.47 51.21 27.61
N LEU A 546 23.20 51.49 27.27
CA LEU A 546 22.70 51.63 25.89
C LEU A 546 23.24 52.89 25.20
N ASN A 547 23.34 54.02 25.92
CA ASN A 547 23.85 55.26 25.37
C ASN A 547 25.38 55.32 25.49
N ARG A 548 26.08 55.07 24.38
CA ARG A 548 27.55 55.13 24.29
C ARG A 548 28.07 56.26 23.39
N GLN A 549 27.36 57.39 23.34
CA GLN A 549 27.79 58.58 22.56
C GLN A 549 28.05 58.28 21.08
N GLY A 550 27.28 57.37 20.48
CA GLY A 550 27.40 57.01 19.06
C GLY A 550 28.45 55.93 18.74
N LEU A 551 29.01 55.24 19.75
CA LEU A 551 29.83 54.05 19.50
C LEU A 551 28.99 52.94 18.86
N VAL A 552 29.37 52.51 17.66
CA VAL A 552 28.74 51.40 16.94
C VAL A 552 29.42 50.09 17.33
N GLN A 553 28.76 49.28 18.15
CA GLN A 553 29.21 47.96 18.56
C GLN A 553 27.99 47.09 18.84
N ALA A 554 28.04 45.81 18.44
CA ALA A 554 27.04 44.83 18.86
C ALA A 554 27.08 44.65 20.39
N VAL A 555 25.90 44.66 21.01
CA VAL A 555 25.72 44.45 22.44
C VAL A 555 24.76 43.27 22.69
N GLY A 556 25.12 42.38 23.62
CA GLY A 556 24.30 41.19 23.86
C GLY A 556 24.28 40.27 22.64
N GLU A 557 23.09 39.95 22.14
CA GLU A 557 22.86 39.11 20.96
C GLU A 557 22.69 39.91 19.65
N GLU A 558 22.94 41.22 19.66
CA GLU A 558 22.76 42.08 18.49
C GLU A 558 23.72 41.74 17.33
N GLU A 559 23.21 41.84 16.09
CA GLU A 559 24.02 41.82 14.87
C GLU A 559 23.93 43.17 14.15
N LEU A 560 25.09 43.75 13.80
CA LEU A 560 25.16 45.03 13.08
C LEU A 560 24.74 44.85 11.61
N SER A 561 23.44 45.01 11.33
CA SER A 561 22.89 44.82 9.99
C SER A 561 22.55 46.13 9.28
N ALA A 562 23.55 46.69 8.58
CA ALA A 562 23.41 47.95 7.84
C ALA A 562 22.59 47.81 6.55
N TYR A 563 22.61 46.62 5.95
CA TYR A 563 22.04 46.38 4.62
C TYR A 563 21.43 44.99 4.54
N TRP A 564 20.37 44.89 3.76
CA TRP A 564 19.51 43.73 3.67
C TRP A 564 19.27 43.35 2.21
N GLN A 565 18.96 42.08 2.00
CA GLN A 565 18.46 41.55 0.74
C GLN A 565 17.18 40.77 1.03
N ARG A 566 16.26 40.74 0.05
CA ARG A 566 15.07 39.90 0.17
C ARG A 566 15.49 38.44 0.16
N ALA A 567 15.06 37.69 1.18
CA ALA A 567 15.24 36.25 1.22
C ALA A 567 14.44 35.56 0.11
N ASP A 568 13.23 36.04 -0.17
CA ASP A 568 12.35 35.56 -1.24
C ASP A 568 11.98 36.72 -2.18
N ALA A 569 12.45 36.65 -3.42
CA ALA A 569 12.21 37.66 -4.44
C ALA A 569 10.77 37.66 -4.99
N SER A 570 9.91 36.71 -4.60
CA SER A 570 8.48 36.70 -4.91
C SER A 570 7.61 37.41 -3.86
N LYS A 571 8.11 37.60 -2.63
CA LYS A 571 7.36 38.22 -1.52
C LYS A 571 7.87 39.61 -1.14
N PRO A 572 7.01 40.60 -0.87
CA PRO A 572 7.46 41.94 -0.49
C PRO A 572 8.20 41.91 0.85
N VAL A 573 8.99 42.95 1.11
CA VAL A 573 9.48 43.25 2.47
C VAL A 573 8.36 43.98 3.21
N THR A 574 7.99 43.49 4.39
CA THR A 574 7.03 44.13 5.30
C THR A 574 7.77 44.75 6.48
N VAL A 575 7.35 45.95 6.87
CA VAL A 575 7.91 46.68 8.00
C VAL A 575 6.79 47.15 8.89
N ARG A 576 6.84 46.74 10.16
CA ARG A 576 5.89 47.14 11.20
C ARG A 576 6.62 47.92 12.29
N GLN A 577 6.17 49.15 12.54
CA GLN A 577 6.65 49.91 13.68
C GLN A 577 6.00 49.36 14.96
N LEU A 578 6.84 49.00 15.94
CA LEU A 578 6.37 48.41 17.20
C LEU A 578 6.15 49.47 18.28
N THR A 579 6.96 50.52 18.31
CA THR A 579 6.84 51.60 19.30
C THR A 579 7.19 52.96 18.71
N ALA A 580 6.63 54.00 19.32
CA ALA A 580 7.00 55.40 19.13
C ALA A 580 7.09 56.06 20.51
N TYR A 581 8.32 56.38 20.92
CA TYR A 581 8.62 57.15 22.13
C TYR A 581 9.59 58.27 21.77
N HIS A 582 9.01 59.39 21.36
CA HIS A 582 9.71 60.62 21.01
C HIS A 582 8.77 61.81 21.27
N THR A 583 9.19 63.04 20.93
CA THR A 583 8.37 64.24 21.11
C THR A 583 6.92 64.03 20.63
N GLN A 584 5.97 64.18 21.53
CA GLN A 584 4.57 63.91 21.33
C GLN A 584 3.98 64.87 20.29
N GLY A 585 3.11 64.36 19.42
CA GLY A 585 2.51 65.12 18.32
C GLY A 585 3.34 65.10 17.03
N ASN A 586 4.64 64.81 17.11
CA ASN A 586 5.48 64.64 15.92
C ASN A 586 5.27 63.27 15.28
N THR A 587 5.56 63.17 13.99
CA THR A 587 5.58 61.89 13.26
C THR A 587 7.02 61.46 13.00
N ALA A 588 7.27 60.15 13.04
CA ALA A 588 8.47 59.54 12.48
C ALA A 588 8.13 58.76 11.20
N THR A 589 9.02 58.84 10.21
CA THR A 589 8.89 58.12 8.93
C THR A 589 10.00 57.09 8.78
N VAL A 590 9.60 55.84 8.58
CA VAL A 590 10.50 54.77 8.15
C VAL A 590 10.55 54.76 6.63
N SER A 591 11.76 54.81 6.09
CA SER A 591 12.08 54.83 4.67
C SER A 591 13.13 53.77 4.35
N TRP A 592 13.26 53.41 3.07
CA TRP A 592 14.35 52.57 2.58
C TRP A 592 15.13 53.28 1.47
N HIS A 593 16.36 52.83 1.24
CA HIS A 593 17.21 53.31 0.15
C HIS A 593 18.03 52.15 -0.42
N VAL A 594 18.41 52.25 -1.70
CA VAL A 594 19.35 51.30 -2.31
C VAL A 594 20.74 51.50 -1.71
N LYS A 595 21.50 50.41 -1.52
CA LYS A 595 22.90 50.48 -1.08
C LYS A 595 23.71 51.42 -2.00
N ASN A 596 24.48 52.32 -1.41
CA ASN A 596 25.24 53.38 -2.10
C ASN A 596 24.38 54.47 -2.78
N SER A 597 23.10 54.59 -2.44
CA SER A 597 22.22 55.67 -2.90
C SER A 597 21.73 56.52 -1.73
N ASN A 598 21.59 57.83 -1.97
CA ASN A 598 20.96 58.80 -1.07
C ASN A 598 19.49 59.07 -1.45
N THR A 599 18.90 58.31 -2.36
CA THR A 599 17.46 58.44 -2.68
C THR A 599 16.66 57.62 -1.68
N THR A 600 15.82 58.29 -0.89
CA THR A 600 14.97 57.67 0.13
C THR A 600 13.56 57.47 -0.38
N ASN A 601 13.00 56.29 -0.10
CA ASN A 601 11.64 55.92 -0.45
C ASN A 601 10.87 55.65 0.85
N GLY A 602 9.81 56.41 1.11
CA GLY A 602 8.99 56.23 2.30
C GLY A 602 8.31 54.86 2.32
N ILE A 603 8.32 54.20 3.48
CA ILE A 603 7.61 52.93 3.72
C ILE A 603 6.34 53.23 4.51
N VAL A 604 6.50 53.84 5.69
CA VAL A 604 5.39 54.18 6.57
C VAL A 604 5.74 55.36 7.47
N THR A 605 4.74 56.18 7.74
CA THR A 605 4.77 57.25 8.75
C THR A 605 3.69 56.93 9.77
N HIS A 606 3.99 56.97 11.07
CA HIS A 606 2.96 56.79 12.10
C HIS A 606 2.24 58.10 12.42
N ALA A 607 1.06 58.01 13.03
CA ALA A 607 0.25 59.15 13.42
C ALA A 607 0.93 59.92 14.55
N GLY A 608 0.95 61.26 14.46
CA GLY A 608 1.67 62.08 15.45
C GLY A 608 1.09 62.01 16.86
N ILE A 609 -0.22 61.76 16.96
CA ILE A 609 -0.90 61.51 18.24
C ILE A 609 -0.37 60.26 18.95
N ASP A 610 0.22 59.30 18.23
CA ASP A 610 0.75 58.06 18.79
C ASP A 610 2.27 58.14 19.08
N GLY A 611 2.84 59.34 19.21
CA GLY A 611 4.29 59.57 19.48
C GLY A 611 4.78 59.09 20.86
N GLN A 612 3.87 58.59 21.69
CA GLN A 612 4.10 58.01 23.02
C GLN A 612 3.36 56.66 23.16
N SER A 613 3.32 55.86 22.09
CA SER A 613 2.52 54.65 22.02
C SER A 613 3.32 53.43 21.59
N ILE A 614 2.93 52.27 22.11
CA ILE A 614 3.21 51.01 21.42
C ILE A 614 2.22 50.83 20.27
N LEU A 615 2.61 50.03 19.28
CA LEU A 615 1.84 49.71 18.08
C LEU A 615 1.15 50.94 17.47
N PRO A 616 1.92 52.01 17.16
CA PRO A 616 1.33 53.26 16.70
C PRO A 616 0.57 53.05 15.38
N ARG A 617 -0.47 53.83 15.15
CA ARG A 617 -1.27 53.77 13.93
C ARG A 617 -0.56 54.48 12.79
N LYS A 618 -0.92 54.12 11.55
CA LYS A 618 -0.44 54.82 10.36
C LYS A 618 -0.96 56.25 10.34
N ASN A 619 -0.14 57.19 9.89
CA ASN A 619 -0.54 58.58 9.76
C ASN A 619 -1.75 58.72 8.84
N GLY A 620 -2.74 59.51 9.26
CA GLY A 620 -4.02 59.65 8.56
C GLY A 620 -5.01 58.50 8.77
N SER A 621 -4.67 57.49 9.58
CA SER A 621 -5.55 56.37 9.93
C SER A 621 -5.96 56.41 11.40
N THR A 622 -7.18 55.97 11.70
CA THR A 622 -7.68 55.82 13.07
C THR A 622 -7.56 54.40 13.60
N THR A 623 -7.32 53.41 12.74
CA THR A 623 -7.34 51.97 13.06
C THR A 623 -6.18 51.19 12.43
N ALA A 624 -5.81 51.52 11.19
CA ALA A 624 -4.73 50.82 10.49
C ALA A 624 -3.38 51.07 11.19
N PRO A 625 -2.58 50.01 11.40
CA PRO A 625 -1.30 50.11 12.05
C PRO A 625 -0.24 50.79 11.19
N ALA A 626 0.81 51.35 11.81
CA ALA A 626 2.00 51.87 11.14
C ALA A 626 2.83 50.72 10.52
N GLU A 627 2.31 50.19 9.43
CA GLU A 627 2.89 49.15 8.60
C GLU A 627 2.98 49.57 7.13
N GLY A 628 4.01 49.08 6.45
CA GLY A 628 4.17 49.26 5.01
C GLY A 628 4.96 48.14 4.36
N THR A 629 4.79 48.01 3.05
CA THR A 629 5.48 47.00 2.24
C THR A 629 6.21 47.63 1.06
N PHE A 630 7.30 47.01 0.62
CA PHE A 630 8.07 47.47 -0.54
C PHE A 630 8.83 46.31 -1.21
N ASN A 631 9.24 46.48 -2.47
CA ASN A 631 9.82 45.44 -3.32
C ASN A 631 11.21 45.83 -3.85
N PRO A 632 12.24 45.88 -2.99
CA PRO A 632 13.58 46.21 -3.44
C PRO A 632 14.11 45.10 -4.38
N THR A 633 14.72 45.50 -5.50
CA THR A 633 15.35 44.58 -6.47
C THR A 633 16.85 44.40 -6.23
N SER A 634 17.42 45.19 -5.33
CA SER A 634 18.83 45.20 -4.98
C SER A 634 19.01 45.22 -3.46
N THR A 635 20.26 45.10 -2.99
CA THR A 635 20.58 45.34 -1.59
C THR A 635 20.12 46.73 -1.15
N PHE A 636 19.47 46.82 0.02
CA PHE A 636 18.85 48.04 0.51
C PHE A 636 19.19 48.28 1.99
N GLY A 637 19.10 49.53 2.43
CA GLY A 637 19.21 49.94 3.83
C GLY A 637 17.94 50.68 4.26
N PHE A 638 17.84 50.95 5.55
CA PHE A 638 16.72 51.71 6.13
C PHE A 638 17.18 53.07 6.63
N LYS A 639 16.25 54.02 6.58
CA LYS A 639 16.38 55.35 7.16
C LYS A 639 15.15 55.65 8.00
N VAL A 640 15.34 56.08 9.25
CA VAL A 640 14.23 56.57 10.09
C VAL A 640 14.46 58.06 10.30
N ASP A 641 13.51 58.87 9.85
CA ASP A 641 13.61 60.34 9.82
C ASP A 641 14.91 60.86 9.18
N GLY A 642 15.76 61.54 9.95
CA GLY A 642 17.05 62.06 9.53
C GLY A 642 18.19 61.04 9.59
N GLU A 643 17.96 59.87 10.20
CA GLU A 643 19.00 58.90 10.55
C GLU A 643 19.12 57.82 9.47
N TRP A 644 20.23 57.85 8.73
CA TRP A 644 20.59 56.91 7.66
C TRP A 644 21.06 55.54 8.14
N LYS A 645 21.17 55.36 9.45
CA LYS A 645 21.76 54.17 10.06
C LYS A 645 20.91 53.78 11.25
N ILE A 646 20.22 52.66 11.12
CA ILE A 646 19.58 51.97 12.24
C ILE A 646 20.64 51.06 12.89
N MET A 647 21.75 51.64 13.34
CA MET A 647 22.85 50.88 13.98
C MET A 647 22.79 50.88 15.51
N ASN A 648 21.87 51.67 16.10
CA ASN A 648 21.62 51.76 17.55
C ASN A 648 20.17 51.39 17.92
N LYS A 649 19.47 50.66 17.05
CA LYS A 649 18.06 50.30 17.19
C LYS A 649 17.95 48.82 16.83
N VAL A 650 17.56 48.02 17.83
CA VAL A 650 17.52 46.56 17.77
C VAL A 650 16.62 46.10 16.64
N PHE A 651 17.16 45.25 15.76
CA PHE A 651 16.41 44.54 14.73
C PHE A 651 16.35 43.06 15.09
N HIS A 652 15.14 42.49 15.11
CA HIS A 652 14.94 41.05 15.27
C HIS A 652 14.37 40.45 14.00
N LEU A 653 15.01 39.38 13.53
CA LEU A 653 14.47 38.45 12.55
C LEU A 653 13.85 37.28 13.31
N HIS A 654 12.54 37.05 13.13
CA HIS A 654 11.92 35.81 13.57
C HIS A 654 11.81 34.86 12.36
N PRO A 655 12.43 33.67 12.40
CA PRO A 655 11.97 32.56 11.59
C PRO A 655 10.70 31.98 12.23
N GLU A 656 9.62 31.82 11.46
CA GLU A 656 8.53 30.91 11.83
C GLU A 656 8.67 29.62 11.02
N GLY A 657 8.46 28.48 11.69
CA GLY A 657 8.30 27.17 11.07
C GLY A 657 9.25 26.11 11.64
N GLY A 658 8.88 25.53 12.77
CA GLY A 658 9.51 24.34 13.32
C GLY A 658 8.75 23.86 14.55
N ASP A 659 7.79 22.96 14.33
CA ASP A 659 7.02 22.24 15.33
C ASP A 659 7.84 21.83 16.56
N LYS A 660 7.32 22.16 17.74
CA LYS A 660 7.23 21.25 18.89
C LYS A 660 6.06 21.64 19.78
#